data_AF-D0LG28-F1
#
_entry.id   AF-D0LG28-F1
#
_cell.length_a   1.000
_cell.length_b   1.000
_cell.length_c   1.000
_cell.angle_alpha   90.00
_cell.angle_beta   90.00
_cell.angle_gamma   90.00
#
_symmetry.space_group_name_H-M   'P 1'
#
loop_
_entity.id
_entity.type
_entity.pdbx_description
1 polymer ?
#
loop_
_entity_poly.entity_id
_entity_poly.type
_entity_poly.pdbx_seq_one_letter_code
_entity_poly.pdbx_strand_id
1 'polypeptide(L)'
;MSSTPKLALLATLALAACGDNLEPMAPPDAAPIPSDPDAAQQGAPVVMDQEASTDEDTAVDITIEASDPEGDALSFTIGTPSNGAISGVAPDITYTPNADFNGSDSFSVEVSDGTLSSTATVTVTVAPVNDAPVAASQLLGFQPNTALAITLTGSDVDGDALSFTIVTQPENGTLTGDDAEQSYTPDTDFLGADSFTFVVNDGTVDSAEATVTLQAIAPGCGDGTTEAPEECDDGNNDSGDGCTAFCTLEECGDGVVNNNDEVCDDGNTEAGDGCRADCQGSEVCGDGFFDTAAGEECDDGNTAGGDGCSAQCVIECGNGVVDEGEVCDDGNTEAGDGCRADCQGSEVCGDGTTDSAAGEECDDGNTEDGDGCDSACVLENPFTSVPPQIISGDLSCSTATPHSGRKAGVDQLGRLYVVMNCGGEAFVATSGDRGQTWSDPVSTGITGVAEVALEGGAADVAFVAATVSSTEFPQGALLLARSSDGGATWGAPNALQVGIASTTVGLDSVEDSVYVSVVPVSGQIAVLRNTSSGEGAFESTIIAQTAAFFDIVVDKISGAVISGSDDPTYRVRVSNDGGQTFGPESVPPGSAFFSDWVGSNGFLYVTGSGDDNIDVIPLDAPGTSTQVAGLPLIPGPAPVRAIDADALGNAYVVTQLAAGVQLDRMLVGATAIDAGDARSYDVGTAPAVGALPSNNGALVVYTDGTSVYGAIEVY
;
A
#
# COMPACT_ATOMS: atom_id res chain seq x y z
N MET A 1 62.16 -23.06 -64.81
CA MET A 1 63.44 -22.37 -64.51
C MET A 1 63.62 -22.39 -63.01
N SER A 2 64.76 -22.91 -62.53
CA SER A 2 65.36 -22.73 -61.18
C SER A 2 64.53 -23.15 -59.95
N SER A 3 64.99 -23.87 -58.92
CA SER A 3 66.28 -24.46 -58.57
C SER A 3 66.08 -25.31 -57.31
N THR A 4 66.63 -26.53 -57.30
CA THR A 4 67.00 -27.30 -56.09
C THR A 4 68.13 -26.62 -55.29
N PRO A 5 68.36 -27.00 -54.02
CA PRO A 5 69.41 -28.00 -53.69
C PRO A 5 68.91 -29.10 -52.69
N LYS A 6 69.24 -30.40 -52.84
CA LYS A 6 70.47 -31.14 -52.40
C LYS A 6 70.60 -31.24 -50.85
N LEU A 7 70.93 -32.35 -50.18
CA LEU A 7 71.57 -33.63 -50.54
C LEU A 7 71.65 -34.57 -49.30
N ALA A 8 71.57 -35.90 -49.51
CA ALA A 8 72.20 -37.05 -48.80
C ALA A 8 71.93 -37.29 -47.29
N LEU A 9 71.73 -38.54 -46.81
CA LEU A 9 72.79 -39.57 -46.76
C LEU A 9 72.25 -41.01 -46.56
N LEU A 10 73.06 -41.96 -47.07
CA LEU A 10 73.06 -43.43 -47.02
C LEU A 10 72.82 -44.02 -45.59
N ALA A 11 72.50 -45.29 -45.33
CA ALA A 11 72.99 -46.53 -45.93
C ALA A 11 72.16 -47.76 -45.52
N THR A 12 72.24 -48.76 -46.40
CA THR A 12 71.63 -50.09 -46.39
C THR A 12 72.40 -51.14 -45.57
N LEU A 13 71.67 -52.23 -45.24
CA LEU A 13 72.08 -53.62 -45.00
C LEU A 13 72.84 -53.96 -43.69
N ALA A 14 72.27 -54.86 -42.89
CA ALA A 14 72.77 -56.23 -42.78
C ALA A 14 71.83 -57.16 -41.99
N LEU A 15 71.74 -58.37 -42.52
CA LEU A 15 70.99 -59.55 -42.11
C LEU A 15 71.84 -60.40 -41.14
N ALA A 16 71.19 -61.14 -40.23
CA ALA A 16 71.38 -62.57 -39.99
C ALA A 16 71.56 -63.03 -38.52
N ALA A 17 70.64 -63.94 -38.14
CA ALA A 17 70.85 -65.22 -37.45
C ALA A 17 71.24 -65.23 -35.96
N CYS A 18 70.96 -66.25 -35.15
CA CYS A 18 69.97 -67.34 -35.00
C CYS A 18 70.49 -68.19 -33.81
N GLY A 19 69.63 -68.84 -33.03
CA GLY A 19 70.01 -69.91 -32.09
C GLY A 19 69.19 -69.88 -30.79
N ASP A 20 68.01 -70.49 -30.75
CA ASP A 20 67.70 -71.91 -30.44
C ASP A 20 67.89 -72.31 -28.96
N ASN A 21 66.78 -72.65 -28.29
CA ASN A 21 66.62 -73.90 -27.53
C ASN A 21 65.17 -74.13 -27.01
N LEU A 22 64.54 -75.16 -27.60
CA LEU A 22 63.70 -76.25 -27.02
C LEU A 22 62.18 -76.06 -26.75
N GLU A 23 61.41 -76.97 -27.39
CA GLU A 23 59.94 -77.20 -27.53
C GLU A 23 59.21 -77.75 -26.25
N PRO A 24 57.87 -78.10 -26.20
CA PRO A 24 56.85 -78.22 -27.28
C PRO A 24 55.35 -77.81 -27.02
N MET A 25 54.66 -77.52 -28.16
CA MET A 25 53.28 -77.85 -28.62
C MET A 25 51.97 -77.24 -28.04
N ALA A 26 51.28 -76.43 -28.87
CA ALA A 26 49.83 -76.48 -29.23
C ALA A 26 49.58 -75.57 -30.49
N PRO A 27 48.50 -75.74 -31.29
CA PRO A 27 48.46 -75.54 -32.76
C PRO A 27 48.40 -74.06 -33.22
N PRO A 28 48.78 -73.75 -34.49
CA PRO A 28 48.54 -72.42 -35.07
C PRO A 28 47.12 -72.34 -35.61
N ASP A 29 46.26 -71.60 -34.92
CA ASP A 29 45.02 -71.11 -35.52
C ASP A 29 45.33 -69.79 -36.26
N ALA A 30 44.56 -69.58 -37.32
CA ALA A 30 44.83 -68.67 -38.42
C ALA A 30 45.15 -67.23 -37.99
N ALA A 31 46.16 -66.64 -38.65
CA ALA A 31 46.35 -65.20 -38.68
C ALA A 31 45.07 -64.54 -39.23
N PRO A 32 44.47 -63.57 -38.52
CA PRO A 32 43.50 -62.68 -39.13
C PRO A 32 44.23 -61.83 -40.19
N ILE A 33 43.59 -61.78 -41.34
CA ILE A 33 43.79 -60.87 -42.47
C ILE A 33 43.98 -59.44 -41.92
N PRO A 34 44.91 -58.61 -42.43
CA PRO A 34 44.99 -57.22 -41.99
C PRO A 34 43.64 -56.56 -42.27
N SER A 35 43.01 -56.06 -41.21
CA SER A 35 41.90 -55.12 -41.31
C SER A 35 42.39 -53.94 -42.14
N ASP A 36 41.74 -53.80 -43.29
CA ASP A 36 41.50 -52.59 -44.05
C ASP A 36 42.32 -51.33 -43.63
N PRO A 37 43.23 -50.83 -44.48
CA PRO A 37 43.91 -49.55 -44.23
C PRO A 37 42.99 -48.33 -44.44
N ASP A 38 41.68 -48.53 -44.67
CA ASP A 38 40.67 -47.48 -44.85
C ASP A 38 39.69 -47.37 -43.66
N ALA A 39 40.14 -47.72 -42.45
CA ALA A 39 39.59 -47.07 -41.24
C ALA A 39 40.05 -45.61 -41.25
N ALA A 40 39.41 -44.85 -42.13
CA ALA A 40 39.63 -43.44 -42.36
C ALA A 40 39.51 -42.70 -41.03
N GLN A 41 40.45 -41.80 -40.86
CA GLN A 41 40.68 -40.97 -39.70
C GLN A 41 39.45 -40.08 -39.46
N GLN A 42 38.49 -40.54 -38.64
CA GLN A 42 37.29 -39.77 -38.28
C GLN A 42 37.75 -38.43 -37.69
N GLY A 43 37.41 -37.35 -38.39
CA GLY A 43 37.76 -35.98 -38.04
C GLY A 43 36.66 -35.37 -37.19
N ALA A 44 37.02 -34.41 -36.34
CA ALA A 44 36.02 -33.58 -35.68
C ALA A 44 35.45 -32.56 -36.69
N PRO A 45 34.21 -32.07 -36.48
CA PRO A 45 33.67 -30.98 -37.27
C PRO A 45 34.58 -29.75 -37.22
N VAL A 46 34.62 -28.99 -38.31
CA VAL A 46 35.32 -27.70 -38.37
C VAL A 46 34.30 -26.59 -38.23
N VAL A 47 34.45 -25.76 -37.21
CA VAL A 47 33.72 -24.52 -36.96
C VAL A 47 34.74 -23.45 -36.56
N MET A 48 34.54 -22.21 -36.99
CA MET A 48 35.43 -21.08 -36.68
C MET A 48 34.66 -20.00 -35.91
N ASP A 49 35.40 -19.18 -35.16
CA ASP A 49 34.83 -18.01 -34.51
C ASP A 49 34.21 -17.07 -35.56
N GLN A 50 33.06 -16.49 -35.21
CA GLN A 50 32.30 -15.59 -36.08
C GLN A 50 32.07 -14.25 -35.38
N GLU A 51 31.95 -13.19 -36.18
CA GLU A 51 31.67 -11.85 -35.72
C GLU A 51 30.40 -11.36 -36.40
N ALA A 52 29.49 -10.78 -35.62
CA ALA A 52 28.29 -10.10 -36.10
C ALA A 52 28.20 -8.69 -35.51
N SER A 53 27.44 -7.81 -36.17
CA SER A 53 27.16 -6.48 -35.65
C SER A 53 25.72 -6.09 -35.90
N THR A 54 25.15 -5.35 -34.97
CA THR A 54 23.81 -4.78 -35.07
C THR A 54 23.76 -3.46 -34.31
N ASP A 55 22.71 -2.69 -34.53
CA ASP A 55 22.38 -1.56 -33.66
C ASP A 55 21.60 -2.11 -32.44
N GLU A 56 21.59 -1.38 -31.32
CA GLU A 56 20.75 -1.78 -30.20
C GLU A 56 19.27 -1.82 -30.59
N ASP A 57 18.50 -2.62 -29.82
CA ASP A 57 17.11 -2.99 -30.10
C ASP A 57 16.83 -3.62 -31.47
N THR A 58 17.88 -3.90 -32.25
CA THR A 58 17.77 -4.47 -33.58
C THR A 58 18.31 -5.90 -33.56
N ALA A 59 17.45 -6.85 -33.88
CA ALA A 59 17.84 -8.25 -34.02
C ALA A 59 18.70 -8.47 -35.28
N VAL A 60 19.65 -9.41 -35.21
CA VAL A 60 20.52 -9.81 -36.31
C VAL A 60 20.47 -11.31 -36.55
N ASP A 61 20.32 -11.70 -37.81
CA ASP A 61 20.37 -13.08 -38.25
C ASP A 61 21.83 -13.55 -38.39
N ILE A 62 22.14 -14.73 -37.86
CA ILE A 62 23.47 -15.34 -37.84
C ILE A 62 23.34 -16.78 -38.36
N THR A 63 24.11 -17.11 -39.39
CA THR A 63 24.26 -18.48 -39.89
C THR A 63 25.58 -19.07 -39.40
N ILE A 64 25.53 -20.16 -38.64
CA ILE A 64 26.70 -20.90 -38.16
C ILE A 64 27.32 -21.68 -39.31
N GLU A 65 28.55 -21.31 -39.67
CA GLU A 65 29.32 -21.99 -40.71
C GLU A 65 30.14 -23.14 -40.11
N ALA A 66 29.69 -24.37 -40.36
CA ALA A 66 30.41 -25.58 -39.96
C ALA A 66 30.42 -26.63 -41.07
N SER A 67 31.47 -27.46 -41.10
CA SER A 67 31.61 -28.55 -42.06
C SER A 67 32.33 -29.74 -41.44
N ASP A 68 31.93 -30.95 -41.80
CA ASP A 68 32.63 -32.17 -41.43
C ASP A 68 33.51 -32.69 -42.60
N PRO A 69 34.76 -33.12 -42.36
CA PRO A 69 35.65 -33.61 -43.42
C PRO A 69 35.14 -34.88 -44.12
N GLU A 70 34.40 -35.73 -43.41
CA GLU A 70 33.81 -36.96 -43.91
C GLU A 70 32.38 -36.75 -44.47
N GLY A 71 31.78 -35.59 -44.17
CA GLY A 71 30.43 -35.22 -44.58
C GLY A 71 29.34 -35.78 -43.67
N ASP A 72 29.69 -36.12 -42.43
CA ASP A 72 28.75 -36.58 -41.42
C ASP A 72 27.72 -35.48 -41.05
N ALA A 73 26.56 -35.92 -40.55
CA ALA A 73 25.48 -35.00 -40.17
C ALA A 73 25.84 -34.25 -38.88
N LEU A 74 25.70 -32.92 -38.90
CA LEU A 74 26.07 -32.06 -37.78
C LEU A 74 24.89 -31.77 -36.86
N SER A 75 25.17 -31.73 -35.57
CA SER A 75 24.28 -31.25 -34.51
C SER A 75 24.94 -30.07 -33.80
N PHE A 76 24.12 -29.11 -33.36
CA PHE A 76 24.58 -27.84 -32.79
C PHE A 76 24.01 -27.65 -31.40
N THR A 77 24.86 -27.20 -30.48
CA THR A 77 24.46 -26.73 -29.15
C THR A 77 24.90 -25.27 -29.04
N ILE A 78 23.94 -24.37 -28.83
CA ILE A 78 24.18 -22.93 -28.72
C ILE A 78 24.16 -22.53 -27.25
N GLY A 79 25.21 -21.86 -26.79
CA GLY A 79 25.28 -21.25 -25.47
C GLY A 79 24.39 -20.03 -25.37
N THR A 80 24.11 -19.59 -24.14
CA THR A 80 23.33 -18.38 -23.90
C THR A 80 24.24 -17.15 -23.87
N PRO A 81 23.95 -16.09 -24.64
CA PRO A 81 24.60 -14.79 -24.48
C PRO A 81 24.30 -14.19 -23.09
N SER A 82 25.10 -13.21 -22.65
CA SER A 82 24.85 -12.54 -21.36
C SER A 82 23.95 -11.30 -21.50
N ASN A 83 23.94 -10.67 -22.68
CA ASN A 83 23.27 -9.40 -22.95
C ASN A 83 22.35 -9.47 -24.18
N GLY A 84 21.82 -10.66 -24.46
CA GLY A 84 20.85 -10.88 -25.52
C GLY A 84 20.25 -12.28 -25.49
N ALA A 85 19.27 -12.50 -26.35
CA ALA A 85 18.56 -13.75 -26.51
C ALA A 85 18.78 -14.34 -27.91
N ILE A 86 18.88 -15.68 -27.96
CA ILE A 86 18.92 -16.43 -29.22
C ILE A 86 17.55 -17.05 -29.49
N SER A 87 17.07 -16.90 -30.72
CA SER A 87 15.90 -17.61 -31.23
C SER A 87 16.22 -18.32 -32.55
N GLY A 88 15.33 -19.19 -33.02
CA GLY A 88 15.55 -20.00 -34.23
C GLY A 88 16.18 -21.36 -33.94
N VAL A 89 16.69 -22.02 -34.99
CA VAL A 89 17.28 -23.36 -34.91
C VAL A 89 18.53 -23.38 -35.78
N ALA A 90 19.67 -23.68 -35.16
CA ALA A 90 20.94 -23.79 -35.85
C ALA A 90 20.86 -24.72 -37.09
N PRO A 91 21.55 -24.39 -38.19
CA PRO A 91 22.60 -23.38 -38.29
C PRO A 91 22.10 -21.93 -38.39
N ASP A 92 20.82 -21.68 -38.61
CA ASP A 92 20.26 -20.32 -38.77
C ASP A 92 19.57 -19.86 -37.49
N ILE A 93 20.17 -18.90 -36.81
CA ILE A 93 19.68 -18.33 -35.55
C ILE A 93 19.53 -16.82 -35.67
N THR A 94 18.73 -16.23 -34.78
CA THR A 94 18.61 -14.78 -34.64
C THR A 94 19.05 -14.39 -33.25
N TYR A 95 20.03 -13.48 -33.17
CA TYR A 95 20.43 -12.82 -31.92
C TYR A 95 19.66 -11.52 -31.76
N THR A 96 19.01 -11.33 -30.62
CA THR A 96 18.34 -10.08 -30.24
C THR A 96 19.06 -9.54 -29.00
N PRO A 97 19.71 -8.36 -29.07
CA PRO A 97 20.24 -7.71 -27.87
C PRO A 97 19.15 -7.54 -26.80
N ASN A 98 19.53 -7.47 -25.53
CA ASN A 98 18.63 -6.95 -24.50
C ASN A 98 18.30 -5.48 -24.85
N ALA A 99 17.13 -5.02 -24.40
CA ALA A 99 16.75 -3.62 -24.58
C ALA A 99 17.84 -2.70 -24.02
N ASP A 100 18.15 -1.63 -24.77
CA ASP A 100 19.08 -0.57 -24.38
C ASP A 100 20.54 -1.06 -24.13
N PHE A 101 20.87 -2.27 -24.60
CA PHE A 101 22.24 -2.81 -24.48
C PHE A 101 23.09 -2.41 -25.68
N ASN A 102 24.12 -1.63 -25.41
CA ASN A 102 25.23 -1.35 -26.31
C ASN A 102 26.54 -1.99 -25.81
N GLY A 103 27.39 -2.43 -26.73
CA GLY A 103 28.68 -3.05 -26.40
C GLY A 103 28.88 -4.42 -27.03
N SER A 104 29.76 -5.24 -26.42
CA SER A 104 30.08 -6.56 -26.96
C SER A 104 29.44 -7.66 -26.13
N ASP A 105 28.74 -8.57 -26.79
CA ASP A 105 28.26 -9.83 -26.21
C ASP A 105 28.86 -11.02 -26.95
N SER A 106 28.81 -12.20 -26.34
CA SER A 106 29.32 -13.42 -26.97
C SER A 106 28.63 -14.67 -26.45
N PHE A 107 28.58 -15.70 -27.29
CA PHE A 107 28.10 -17.03 -26.91
C PHE A 107 28.93 -18.12 -27.58
N SER A 108 28.99 -19.29 -26.95
CA SER A 108 29.69 -20.46 -27.50
C SER A 108 28.78 -21.29 -28.40
N VAL A 109 29.38 -21.93 -29.40
CA VAL A 109 28.72 -22.87 -30.29
C VAL A 109 29.51 -24.17 -30.29
N GLU A 110 28.89 -25.26 -29.85
CA GLU A 110 29.44 -26.61 -29.97
C GLU A 110 28.80 -27.32 -31.17
N VAL A 111 29.63 -27.86 -32.05
CA VAL A 111 29.22 -28.62 -33.23
C VAL A 111 29.72 -30.06 -33.10
N SER A 112 28.83 -31.04 -33.24
CA SER A 112 29.16 -32.47 -33.15
C SER A 112 28.64 -33.27 -34.34
N ASP A 113 29.45 -34.20 -34.83
CA ASP A 113 29.11 -35.23 -35.83
C ASP A 113 28.51 -36.52 -35.20
N GLY A 114 28.29 -36.53 -33.88
CA GLY A 114 27.83 -37.68 -33.11
C GLY A 114 28.95 -38.54 -32.48
N THR A 115 30.21 -38.27 -32.80
CA THR A 115 31.41 -38.95 -32.28
C THR A 115 32.40 -37.97 -31.65
N LEU A 116 32.73 -36.89 -32.35
CA LEU A 116 33.61 -35.81 -31.92
C LEU A 116 32.86 -34.47 -31.91
N SER A 117 33.44 -33.48 -31.25
CA SER A 117 32.91 -32.11 -31.24
C SER A 117 34.00 -31.05 -31.32
N SER A 118 33.63 -29.89 -31.84
CA SER A 118 34.44 -28.68 -31.89
C SER A 118 33.64 -27.49 -31.39
N THR A 119 34.31 -26.51 -30.80
CA THR A 119 33.68 -25.31 -30.25
C THR A 119 34.21 -24.05 -30.94
N ALA A 120 33.31 -23.10 -31.21
CA ALA A 120 33.65 -21.74 -31.63
C ALA A 120 32.92 -20.72 -30.75
N THR A 121 33.38 -19.47 -30.81
CA THR A 121 32.73 -18.32 -30.18
C THR A 121 32.12 -17.44 -31.26
N VAL A 122 30.88 -17.01 -31.04
CA VAL A 122 30.27 -15.93 -31.82
C VAL A 122 30.31 -14.67 -30.97
N THR A 123 30.98 -13.65 -31.46
CA THR A 123 30.99 -12.31 -30.84
C THR A 123 30.00 -11.42 -31.59
N VAL A 124 29.14 -10.72 -30.85
CA VAL A 124 28.23 -9.71 -31.42
C VAL A 124 28.61 -8.35 -30.88
N THR A 125 28.84 -7.39 -31.77
CA THR A 125 29.04 -5.98 -31.42
C THR A 125 27.75 -5.21 -31.65
N VAL A 126 27.16 -4.69 -30.57
CA VAL A 126 25.95 -3.87 -30.58
C VAL A 126 26.34 -2.39 -30.53
N ALA A 127 25.96 -1.64 -31.55
CA ALA A 127 26.25 -0.21 -31.66
C ALA A 127 25.18 0.61 -30.94
N PRO A 128 25.58 1.66 -30.18
CA PRO A 128 24.62 2.57 -29.56
C PRO A 128 23.86 3.40 -30.59
N VAL A 129 22.59 3.63 -30.32
CA VAL A 129 21.64 4.47 -31.03
C VAL A 129 20.92 5.31 -29.98
N ASN A 130 21.05 6.63 -30.10
CA ASN A 130 20.46 7.58 -29.15
C ASN A 130 18.95 7.34 -28.94
N ASP A 131 18.56 7.17 -27.69
CA ASP A 131 17.18 7.18 -27.23
C ASP A 131 16.73 8.58 -26.88
N ALA A 132 15.49 8.94 -27.23
CA ALA A 132 14.97 10.25 -26.87
C ALA A 132 14.71 10.31 -25.35
N PRO A 133 14.98 11.46 -24.69
CA PRO A 133 14.74 11.59 -23.27
C PRO A 133 13.24 11.60 -22.96
N VAL A 134 12.90 11.38 -21.70
CA VAL A 134 11.54 11.41 -21.17
C VAL A 134 11.40 12.55 -20.17
N ALA A 135 10.54 13.52 -20.47
CA ALA A 135 10.19 14.61 -19.57
C ALA A 135 9.12 14.17 -18.54
N ALA A 136 9.28 14.57 -17.28
CA ALA A 136 8.35 14.21 -16.21
C ALA A 136 7.29 15.29 -15.97
N SER A 137 6.01 14.93 -16.08
CA SER A 137 4.91 15.84 -15.70
C SER A 137 4.84 16.01 -14.18
N GLN A 138 4.39 17.18 -13.71
CA GLN A 138 4.34 17.51 -12.29
C GLN A 138 3.00 18.15 -11.91
N LEU A 139 2.56 17.95 -10.67
CA LEU A 139 1.45 18.67 -10.05
C LEU A 139 1.98 19.33 -8.78
N LEU A 140 1.91 20.65 -8.70
CA LEU A 140 2.51 21.43 -7.62
C LEU A 140 1.50 22.43 -7.04
N GLY A 141 1.51 22.59 -5.72
CA GLY A 141 0.76 23.64 -5.05
C GLY A 141 1.57 24.93 -4.90
N PHE A 142 0.92 26.10 -4.96
CA PHE A 142 1.57 27.39 -4.74
C PHE A 142 0.75 28.28 -3.80
N GLN A 143 1.42 29.09 -2.99
CA GLN A 143 0.78 30.14 -2.20
C GLN A 143 0.56 31.41 -3.03
N PRO A 144 -0.59 32.10 -2.93
CA PRO A 144 -0.84 33.35 -3.64
C PRO A 144 0.23 34.39 -3.33
N ASN A 145 0.54 35.23 -4.31
CA ASN A 145 1.52 36.32 -4.19
C ASN A 145 2.96 35.89 -3.84
N THR A 146 3.25 34.59 -3.78
CA THR A 146 4.56 34.03 -3.44
C THR A 146 5.14 33.23 -4.60
N ALA A 147 6.44 33.39 -4.85
CA ALA A 147 7.12 32.64 -5.89
C ALA A 147 7.38 31.19 -5.44
N LEU A 148 6.92 30.22 -6.22
CA LEU A 148 7.22 28.79 -6.07
C LEU A 148 8.48 28.44 -6.85
N ALA A 149 9.46 27.80 -6.20
CA ALA A 149 10.59 27.20 -6.89
C ALA A 149 10.18 25.83 -7.47
N ILE A 150 10.51 25.60 -8.74
CA ILE A 150 10.15 24.40 -9.50
C ILE A 150 11.45 23.83 -10.08
N THR A 151 11.70 22.55 -9.84
CA THR A 151 12.77 21.82 -10.51
C THR A 151 12.14 20.84 -11.49
N LEU A 152 12.30 21.12 -12.78
CA LEU A 152 11.89 20.22 -13.85
C LEU A 152 12.77 18.97 -13.84
N THR A 153 12.17 17.83 -14.14
CA THR A 153 12.87 16.54 -14.13
C THR A 153 12.60 15.76 -15.41
N GLY A 154 13.58 14.93 -15.77
CA GLY A 154 13.53 14.04 -16.91
C GLY A 154 14.57 12.96 -16.77
N SER A 155 14.45 11.92 -17.59
CA SER A 155 15.38 10.79 -17.62
C SER A 155 15.78 10.47 -19.04
N ASP A 156 16.97 9.93 -19.20
CA ASP A 156 17.53 9.52 -20.47
C ASP A 156 18.20 8.15 -20.30
N VAL A 157 17.92 7.23 -21.23
CA VAL A 157 18.37 5.83 -21.15
C VAL A 157 19.87 5.72 -21.38
N ASP A 158 20.42 6.53 -22.29
CA ASP A 158 21.85 6.63 -22.58
C ASP A 158 22.63 7.34 -21.46
N GLY A 159 21.92 8.02 -20.55
CA GLY A 159 22.49 8.80 -19.48
C GLY A 159 23.09 10.12 -19.97
N ASP A 160 22.61 10.62 -21.10
CA ASP A 160 23.04 11.89 -21.67
C ASP A 160 22.62 13.08 -20.79
N ALA A 161 23.36 14.17 -20.93
CA ALA A 161 23.10 15.38 -20.16
C ALA A 161 21.84 16.09 -20.67
N LEU A 162 20.88 16.28 -19.78
CA LEU A 162 19.57 16.84 -20.12
C LEU A 162 19.54 18.36 -20.03
N SER A 163 18.81 18.96 -20.97
CA SER A 163 18.44 20.38 -20.98
C SER A 163 16.93 20.54 -21.13
N PHE A 164 16.37 21.58 -20.52
CA PHE A 164 14.94 21.76 -20.34
C PHE A 164 14.48 23.03 -21.06
N THR A 165 13.41 22.94 -21.84
CA THR A 165 12.85 24.08 -22.57
C THR A 165 11.35 24.20 -22.32
N ILE A 166 10.93 25.36 -21.83
CA ILE A 166 9.52 25.72 -21.70
C ILE A 166 8.90 25.92 -23.09
N VAL A 167 7.82 25.20 -23.36
CA VAL A 167 7.09 25.25 -24.64
C VAL A 167 5.92 26.22 -24.56
N THR A 168 5.05 26.05 -23.56
CA THR A 168 3.97 27.00 -23.27
C THR A 168 4.19 27.64 -21.91
N GLN A 169 3.85 28.93 -21.79
CA GLN A 169 3.90 29.65 -20.52
C GLN A 169 2.57 29.50 -19.77
N PRO A 170 2.56 29.66 -18.42
CA PRO A 170 1.34 29.77 -17.66
C PRO A 170 0.49 30.97 -18.07
N GLU A 171 -0.83 30.87 -17.90
CA GLU A 171 -1.77 31.94 -18.27
C GLU A 171 -2.01 32.94 -17.12
N ASN A 172 -1.86 32.51 -15.86
CA ASN A 172 -2.20 33.31 -14.66
C ASN A 172 -1.00 33.47 -13.72
N GLY A 173 0.19 33.52 -14.29
CA GLY A 173 1.43 33.77 -13.59
C GLY A 173 2.60 33.93 -14.54
N THR A 174 3.79 34.06 -13.96
CA THR A 174 5.03 34.27 -14.71
C THR A 174 6.08 33.26 -14.28
N LEU A 175 6.70 32.60 -15.27
CA LEU A 175 7.90 31.80 -15.04
C LEU A 175 9.15 32.65 -15.25
N THR A 176 10.10 32.49 -14.33
CA THR A 176 11.45 33.01 -14.44
C THR A 176 12.44 31.91 -14.04
N GLY A 177 13.64 31.92 -14.60
CA GLY A 177 14.61 30.84 -14.41
C GLY A 177 15.25 30.44 -15.72
N ASP A 178 16.13 29.45 -15.66
CA ASP A 178 16.85 28.91 -16.80
C ASP A 178 16.92 27.39 -16.63
N ASP A 179 16.78 26.65 -17.74
CA ASP A 179 16.94 25.19 -17.76
C ASP A 179 15.99 24.46 -16.78
N ALA A 180 16.49 23.55 -15.94
CA ALA A 180 15.68 22.76 -15.02
C ALA A 180 15.10 23.59 -13.87
N GLU A 181 15.81 24.63 -13.42
CA GLU A 181 15.42 25.46 -12.29
C GLU A 181 14.55 26.63 -12.73
N GLN A 182 13.26 26.49 -12.45
CA GLN A 182 12.23 27.48 -12.74
C GLN A 182 11.67 28.06 -11.45
N SER A 183 11.06 29.24 -11.54
CA SER A 183 10.34 29.89 -10.47
C SER A 183 9.04 30.48 -11.03
N TYR A 184 7.93 29.97 -10.53
CA TYR A 184 6.59 30.43 -10.86
C TYR A 184 6.13 31.47 -9.86
N THR A 185 5.79 32.66 -10.33
CA THR A 185 5.13 33.71 -9.52
C THR A 185 3.72 33.87 -10.05
N PRO A 186 2.67 33.53 -9.28
CA PRO A 186 1.29 33.71 -9.71
C PRO A 186 0.96 35.20 -9.88
N ASP A 187 -0.04 35.51 -10.71
CA ASP A 187 -0.60 36.85 -10.76
C ASP A 187 -1.18 37.25 -9.40
N THR A 188 -1.20 38.56 -9.12
CA THR A 188 -1.65 39.07 -7.82
C THR A 188 -3.06 38.57 -7.50
N ASP A 189 -3.21 37.99 -6.30
CA ASP A 189 -4.47 37.41 -5.78
C ASP A 189 -5.07 36.27 -6.64
N PHE A 190 -4.27 35.60 -7.47
CA PHE A 190 -4.73 34.43 -8.22
C PHE A 190 -4.88 33.19 -7.32
N LEU A 191 -6.08 32.61 -7.31
CA LEU A 191 -6.48 31.47 -6.49
C LEU A 191 -6.92 30.24 -7.31
N GLY A 192 -6.63 30.23 -8.62
CA GLY A 192 -7.06 29.18 -9.55
C GLY A 192 -5.99 28.13 -9.83
N ALA A 193 -6.28 27.24 -10.78
CA ALA A 193 -5.29 26.35 -11.37
C ALA A 193 -4.62 27.00 -12.58
N ASP A 194 -3.33 26.74 -12.76
CA ASP A 194 -2.53 27.20 -13.88
C ASP A 194 -1.69 26.04 -14.44
N SER A 195 -1.10 26.19 -15.62
CA SER A 195 -0.26 25.13 -16.18
C SER A 195 0.70 25.62 -17.25
N PHE A 196 1.81 24.92 -17.42
CA PHE A 196 2.76 25.16 -18.49
C PHE A 196 3.33 23.84 -19.01
N THR A 197 3.80 23.79 -20.25
CA THR A 197 4.42 22.60 -20.82
C THR A 197 5.89 22.81 -21.09
N PHE A 198 6.67 21.73 -21.07
CA PHE A 198 8.09 21.73 -21.35
C PHE A 198 8.53 20.45 -22.07
N VAL A 199 9.68 20.52 -22.73
CA VAL A 199 10.39 19.37 -23.29
C VAL A 199 11.78 19.27 -22.67
N VAL A 200 12.32 18.05 -22.69
CA VAL A 200 13.70 17.74 -22.30
C VAL A 200 14.47 17.35 -23.55
N ASN A 201 15.72 17.80 -23.66
CA ASN A 201 16.61 17.52 -24.79
C ASN A 201 17.95 16.96 -24.28
N ASP A 202 18.40 15.86 -24.85
CA ASP A 202 19.65 15.13 -24.54
C ASP A 202 20.88 15.69 -25.28
N GLY A 203 20.71 16.76 -26.06
CA GLY A 203 21.71 17.33 -26.96
C GLY A 203 21.51 16.96 -28.43
N THR A 204 20.60 16.04 -28.74
CA THR A 204 20.29 15.57 -30.10
C THR A 204 18.80 15.65 -30.44
N VAL A 205 17.90 15.23 -29.56
CA VAL A 205 16.46 15.12 -29.82
C VAL A 205 15.62 15.55 -28.60
N ASP A 206 14.45 16.13 -28.87
CA ASP A 206 13.49 16.52 -27.84
C ASP A 206 12.63 15.33 -27.42
N SER A 207 12.28 15.30 -26.14
CA SER A 207 11.26 14.43 -25.57
C SER A 207 9.87 14.77 -26.13
N ALA A 208 8.90 13.91 -25.82
CA ALA A 208 7.50 14.34 -25.82
C ALA A 208 7.27 15.48 -24.81
N GLU A 209 6.28 16.34 -25.06
CA GLU A 209 5.92 17.43 -24.15
C GLU A 209 5.35 16.87 -22.82
N ALA A 210 5.86 17.38 -21.70
CA ALA A 210 5.32 17.14 -20.37
C ALA A 210 4.59 18.40 -19.86
N THR A 211 3.63 18.20 -18.95
CA THR A 211 2.84 19.30 -18.37
C THR A 211 3.14 19.46 -16.89
N VAL A 212 3.39 20.69 -16.45
CA VAL A 212 3.37 21.07 -15.04
C VAL A 212 2.03 21.73 -14.76
N THR A 213 1.27 21.17 -13.83
CA THR A 213 0.00 21.71 -13.35
C THR A 213 0.24 22.37 -11.99
N LEU A 214 -0.31 23.57 -11.81
CA LEU A 214 -0.13 24.41 -10.64
C LEU A 214 -1.48 24.67 -9.99
N GLN A 215 -1.59 24.53 -8.68
CA GLN A 215 -2.84 24.75 -7.96
C GLN A 215 -2.62 25.67 -6.75
N ALA A 216 -3.44 26.71 -6.61
CA ALA A 216 -3.34 27.60 -5.46
C ALA A 216 -3.69 26.85 -4.16
N ILE A 217 -2.83 26.98 -3.15
CA ILE A 217 -3.08 26.60 -1.76
C ILE A 217 -3.54 27.88 -1.06
N ALA A 218 -4.71 27.88 -0.42
CA ALA A 218 -5.14 29.07 0.32
C ALA A 218 -4.35 29.19 1.63
N PRO A 219 -3.86 30.39 2.02
CA PRO A 219 -3.29 30.59 3.36
C PRO A 219 -4.42 30.53 4.38
N GLY A 220 -4.27 29.70 5.41
CA GLY A 220 -5.22 29.58 6.51
C GLY A 220 -4.59 30.14 7.77
N CYS A 221 -5.19 31.18 8.35
CA CYS A 221 -4.89 31.57 9.73
C CYS A 221 -5.08 30.35 10.62
N GLY A 222 -4.12 30.01 11.49
CA GLY A 222 -4.28 28.92 12.44
C GLY A 222 -3.69 27.59 12.00
N ASP A 223 -2.70 27.61 11.11
CA ASP A 223 -1.98 26.41 10.70
C ASP A 223 -0.78 26.10 11.61
N GLY A 224 -0.57 26.93 12.64
CA GLY A 224 0.48 26.77 13.64
C GLY A 224 1.81 27.37 13.21
N THR A 225 1.85 28.06 12.07
CA THR A 225 3.04 28.73 11.57
C THR A 225 2.72 30.15 11.12
N THR A 226 3.47 31.14 11.64
CA THR A 226 3.28 32.54 11.24
C THR A 226 3.92 32.82 9.87
N GLU A 227 3.10 33.17 8.89
CA GLU A 227 3.53 33.38 7.50
C GLU A 227 3.08 34.76 6.97
N ALA A 228 3.87 35.44 6.14
CA ALA A 228 3.44 36.75 5.62
C ALA A 228 2.24 36.59 4.65
N PRO A 229 1.09 37.28 4.86
CA PRO A 229 0.95 38.60 5.50
C PRO A 229 0.45 38.62 6.97
N GLU A 230 0.52 37.51 7.70
CA GLU A 230 0.04 37.38 9.07
C GLU A 230 0.89 38.17 10.08
N GLU A 231 0.25 38.83 11.04
CA GLU A 231 0.91 39.50 12.17
C GLU A 231 1.05 38.58 13.40
N CYS A 232 0.25 37.50 13.47
CA CYS A 232 0.28 36.43 14.47
C CYS A 232 -0.40 35.14 13.92
N ASP A 233 -0.20 34.00 14.59
CA ASP A 233 -0.84 32.69 14.33
C ASP A 233 -0.83 31.92 15.66
N ASP A 234 -1.98 31.41 16.09
CA ASP A 234 -2.22 30.66 17.33
C ASP A 234 -2.69 29.21 17.08
N GLY A 235 -2.57 28.72 15.84
CA GLY A 235 -2.87 27.33 15.50
C GLY A 235 -4.36 26.99 15.36
N ASN A 236 -5.25 27.99 15.26
CA ASN A 236 -6.65 27.80 14.86
C ASN A 236 -7.25 29.08 14.20
N ASN A 237 -8.51 29.02 13.76
CA ASN A 237 -9.22 30.15 13.10
C ASN A 237 -10.15 30.92 14.05
N ASP A 238 -10.01 30.75 15.36
CA ASP A 238 -10.81 31.46 16.34
C ASP A 238 -10.28 32.90 16.51
N SER A 239 -11.03 33.73 17.21
CA SER A 239 -10.62 35.11 17.49
C SER A 239 -10.70 35.34 18.99
N GLY A 240 -9.71 36.04 19.54
CA GLY A 240 -9.65 36.33 20.97
C GLY A 240 -8.80 35.36 21.79
N ASP A 241 -7.99 34.51 21.15
CA ASP A 241 -7.11 33.52 21.79
C ASP A 241 -5.61 33.72 21.52
N GLY A 242 -5.24 34.87 20.95
CA GLY A 242 -3.85 35.27 20.72
C GLY A 242 -3.67 35.97 19.37
N CYS A 243 -4.55 35.67 18.43
CA CYS A 243 -4.63 36.29 17.13
C CYS A 243 -6.11 36.42 16.68
N THR A 244 -6.40 37.33 15.74
CA THR A 244 -7.72 37.32 15.09
C THR A 244 -7.79 36.24 14.02
N ALA A 245 -9.01 35.84 13.61
CA ALA A 245 -9.22 34.97 12.44
C ALA A 245 -8.73 35.57 11.09
N PHE A 246 -8.24 36.82 11.12
CA PHE A 246 -7.63 37.53 9.99
C PHE A 246 -6.15 37.86 10.24
N CYS A 247 -5.56 37.24 11.27
CA CYS A 247 -4.15 37.24 11.61
C CYS A 247 -3.56 38.59 12.03
N THR A 248 -4.18 39.29 12.99
CA THR A 248 -3.73 40.56 13.58
C THR A 248 -3.66 40.51 15.13
N LEU A 249 -2.66 41.16 15.75
CA LEU A 249 -2.39 41.10 17.21
C LEU A 249 -3.38 41.93 18.06
N GLU A 250 -3.78 41.41 19.23
CA GLU A 250 -4.65 42.09 20.20
C GLU A 250 -3.84 42.54 21.46
N GLU A 251 -4.06 43.75 22.01
CA GLU A 251 -3.29 44.29 23.17
C GLU A 251 -4.17 44.51 24.42
N CYS A 252 -3.65 44.10 25.60
CA CYS A 252 -4.23 44.26 26.95
C CYS A 252 -3.26 45.02 27.90
N GLY A 253 -3.78 45.90 28.76
CA GLY A 253 -3.02 46.62 29.81
C GLY A 253 -2.61 48.06 29.47
N ASP A 254 -3.32 48.73 28.56
CA ASP A 254 -3.02 50.09 28.10
C ASP A 254 -3.74 51.20 28.92
N GLY A 255 -4.57 50.78 29.88
CA GLY A 255 -5.37 51.62 30.77
C GLY A 255 -6.71 52.06 30.17
N VAL A 256 -7.18 51.42 29.09
CA VAL A 256 -8.42 51.76 28.39
C VAL A 256 -9.20 50.50 28.01
N VAL A 257 -10.26 50.20 28.76
CA VAL A 257 -11.18 49.09 28.42
C VAL A 257 -11.85 49.31 27.07
N ASN A 258 -11.54 48.45 26.09
CA ASN A 258 -12.14 48.46 24.76
C ASN A 258 -13.34 47.50 24.71
N ASN A 259 -14.53 48.10 24.50
CA ASN A 259 -15.85 47.51 24.72
C ASN A 259 -16.25 46.27 23.86
N ASN A 260 -15.34 45.72 23.07
CA ASN A 260 -15.62 44.58 22.19
C ASN A 260 -14.87 43.29 22.58
N ASP A 261 -13.69 43.38 23.20
CA ASP A 261 -12.85 42.19 23.49
C ASP A 261 -12.12 42.25 24.87
N GLU A 262 -12.24 43.35 25.62
CA GLU A 262 -11.69 43.48 26.99
C GLU A 262 -12.78 43.68 28.04
N VAL A 263 -12.74 42.89 29.12
CA VAL A 263 -13.72 42.95 30.22
C VAL A 263 -13.21 43.87 31.36
N CYS A 264 -11.90 43.90 31.61
CA CYS A 264 -11.25 44.84 32.54
C CYS A 264 -9.83 45.23 32.04
N ASP A 265 -9.31 46.37 32.52
CA ASP A 265 -7.93 46.84 32.27
C ASP A 265 -7.51 47.70 33.48
N ASP A 266 -6.47 47.28 34.21
CA ASP A 266 -5.93 47.98 35.38
C ASP A 266 -4.63 48.76 35.09
N GLY A 267 -4.27 48.89 33.81
CA GLY A 267 -3.14 49.65 33.30
C GLY A 267 -1.80 48.93 33.40
N ASN A 268 -1.81 47.62 33.63
CA ASN A 268 -0.63 46.76 33.61
C ASN A 268 -1.00 45.28 33.35
N THR A 269 -0.02 44.37 33.43
CA THR A 269 -0.20 42.92 33.15
C THR A 269 0.18 42.04 34.35
N GLU A 270 0.16 42.56 35.57
CA GLU A 270 0.41 41.80 36.80
C GLU A 270 -0.90 41.12 37.25
N ALA A 271 -0.92 39.79 37.35
CA ALA A 271 -2.14 39.08 37.78
C ALA A 271 -2.44 39.29 39.29
N GLY A 272 -3.71 39.52 39.60
CA GLY A 272 -4.24 39.51 40.98
C GLY A 272 -4.26 40.85 41.72
N ASP A 273 -4.08 41.99 41.03
CA ASP A 273 -4.18 43.33 41.60
C ASP A 273 -5.35 44.18 41.06
N GLY A 274 -6.14 43.64 40.14
CA GLY A 274 -7.38 44.26 39.67
C GLY A 274 -8.01 43.52 38.49
N CYS A 275 -7.19 43.01 37.58
CA CYS A 275 -7.60 42.26 36.40
C CYS A 275 -6.62 41.09 36.15
N ARG A 276 -7.04 40.07 35.39
CA ARG A 276 -6.11 39.03 34.88
C ARG A 276 -5.17 39.63 33.83
N ALA A 277 -4.03 38.98 33.63
CA ALA A 277 -3.03 39.39 32.64
C ALA A 277 -3.49 39.29 31.17
N ASP A 278 -4.63 38.65 30.92
CA ASP A 278 -5.30 38.50 29.61
C ASP A 278 -6.58 39.37 29.48
N CYS A 279 -6.85 40.24 30.45
CA CYS A 279 -7.97 41.18 30.47
C CYS A 279 -9.39 40.55 30.45
N GLN A 280 -9.53 39.25 30.78
CA GLN A 280 -10.82 38.54 30.73
C GLN A 280 -11.64 38.55 32.04
N GLY A 281 -11.11 39.04 33.18
CA GLY A 281 -11.89 39.08 34.45
C GLY A 281 -11.08 39.33 35.73
N SER A 282 -11.75 39.25 36.91
CA SER A 282 -11.17 39.42 38.26
C SER A 282 -11.37 38.13 39.10
N GLU A 283 -10.39 37.76 39.94
CA GLU A 283 -10.33 36.45 40.62
C GLU A 283 -10.94 36.43 42.05
N VAL A 284 -12.28 36.50 42.24
CA VAL A 284 -12.88 36.35 43.58
C VAL A 284 -14.21 35.59 43.61
N CYS A 285 -14.18 34.38 44.19
CA CYS A 285 -15.34 33.59 44.59
C CYS A 285 -16.35 34.33 45.48
N GLY A 286 -17.62 34.34 45.09
CA GLY A 286 -18.73 34.93 45.85
C GLY A 286 -19.01 36.38 45.52
N ASP A 287 -18.63 36.83 44.32
CA ASP A 287 -18.88 38.20 43.86
C ASP A 287 -20.16 38.34 43.01
N GLY A 288 -20.82 37.21 42.73
CA GLY A 288 -22.07 37.11 42.00
C GLY A 288 -21.89 36.93 40.50
N PHE A 289 -20.66 36.66 40.04
CA PHE A 289 -20.34 36.35 38.65
C PHE A 289 -19.59 35.02 38.57
N PHE A 290 -20.21 34.06 37.88
CA PHE A 290 -19.65 32.73 37.70
C PHE A 290 -18.60 32.73 36.57
N ASP A 291 -17.32 32.55 36.90
CA ASP A 291 -16.19 32.63 35.95
C ASP A 291 -15.49 31.28 35.72
N THR A 292 -15.98 30.49 34.77
CA THR A 292 -15.46 29.16 34.44
C THR A 292 -14.01 29.15 33.94
N ALA A 293 -13.52 30.26 33.36
CA ALA A 293 -12.13 30.36 32.89
C ALA A 293 -11.13 30.52 34.07
N ALA A 294 -11.64 30.94 35.23
CA ALA A 294 -10.90 31.03 36.49
C ALA A 294 -10.61 29.69 37.16
N GLY A 295 -11.29 28.63 36.72
CA GLY A 295 -11.45 27.40 37.49
C GLY A 295 -12.49 27.51 38.61
N GLU A 296 -13.43 28.45 38.54
CA GLU A 296 -14.63 28.41 39.37
C GLU A 296 -15.61 27.40 38.78
N GLU A 297 -16.11 26.50 39.63
CA GLU A 297 -17.17 25.55 39.27
C GLU A 297 -18.56 26.08 39.67
N CYS A 298 -18.64 27.04 40.61
CA CYS A 298 -19.87 27.77 40.97
C CYS A 298 -19.55 29.17 41.55
N ASP A 299 -20.54 30.08 41.63
CA ASP A 299 -20.50 31.34 42.40
C ASP A 299 -21.93 31.67 42.91
N ASP A 300 -22.13 31.71 44.23
CA ASP A 300 -23.44 31.97 44.85
C ASP A 300 -23.59 33.41 45.42
N GLY A 301 -22.70 34.32 45.00
CA GLY A 301 -22.67 35.71 45.42
C GLY A 301 -22.22 35.93 46.86
N ASN A 302 -21.65 34.90 47.52
CA ASN A 302 -21.00 35.05 48.81
C ASN A 302 -19.92 33.96 49.08
N THR A 303 -19.24 34.01 50.24
CA THR A 303 -18.16 33.06 50.59
C THR A 303 -18.56 32.07 51.70
N ALA A 304 -19.86 31.91 51.97
CA ALA A 304 -20.34 30.82 52.82
C ALA A 304 -20.24 29.50 52.02
N GLY A 305 -20.19 28.38 52.75
CA GLY A 305 -20.10 27.06 52.12
C GLY A 305 -21.35 26.26 52.42
N GLY A 306 -21.86 25.54 51.41
CA GLY A 306 -23.03 24.66 51.51
C GLY A 306 -24.37 25.38 51.31
N ASP A 307 -24.37 26.52 50.63
CA ASP A 307 -25.56 27.29 50.26
C ASP A 307 -25.64 27.65 48.77
N GLY A 308 -24.96 26.87 47.92
CA GLY A 308 -24.95 26.99 46.47
C GLY A 308 -23.54 26.85 45.90
N CYS A 309 -22.53 27.30 46.65
CA CYS A 309 -21.13 27.07 46.31
C CYS A 309 -20.27 26.83 47.55
N SER A 310 -19.11 26.18 47.39
CA SER A 310 -18.13 26.11 48.47
C SER A 310 -17.32 27.41 48.56
N ALA A 311 -16.73 27.70 49.71
CA ALA A 311 -15.88 28.90 49.90
C ALA A 311 -14.57 28.90 49.06
N GLN A 312 -14.36 27.87 48.22
CA GLN A 312 -13.26 27.77 47.26
C GLN A 312 -13.76 27.61 45.80
N CYS A 313 -15.04 27.87 45.53
CA CYS A 313 -15.63 27.83 44.20
C CYS A 313 -15.57 26.47 43.49
N VAL A 314 -15.94 25.43 44.25
CA VAL A 314 -16.09 24.04 43.77
C VAL A 314 -17.53 23.60 44.00
N ILE A 315 -18.17 22.97 43.00
CA ILE A 315 -19.53 22.40 43.09
C ILE A 315 -19.46 21.20 44.03
N GLU A 316 -20.30 21.16 45.05
CA GLU A 316 -20.37 20.04 46.00
C GLU A 316 -21.38 18.99 45.53
N CYS A 317 -21.07 18.29 44.43
CA CYS A 317 -21.85 17.19 43.89
C CYS A 317 -21.95 16.03 44.89
N GLY A 318 -23.15 15.47 45.06
CA GLY A 318 -23.38 14.30 45.93
C GLY A 318 -23.69 14.65 47.38
N ASN A 319 -24.24 15.84 47.62
CA ASN A 319 -24.59 16.32 48.96
C ASN A 319 -26.05 15.99 49.34
N GLY A 320 -26.85 15.52 48.37
CA GLY A 320 -28.24 15.10 48.54
C GLY A 320 -29.26 16.20 48.26
N VAL A 321 -28.84 17.31 47.65
CA VAL A 321 -29.67 18.46 47.29
C VAL A 321 -29.26 18.92 45.89
N VAL A 322 -30.22 19.04 44.98
CA VAL A 322 -29.96 19.57 43.62
C VAL A 322 -29.87 21.10 43.71
N ASP A 323 -28.67 21.64 43.51
CA ASP A 323 -28.35 23.06 43.57
C ASP A 323 -28.45 23.77 42.20
N GLU A 324 -28.39 25.11 42.17
CA GLU A 324 -28.53 25.91 40.94
C GLU A 324 -27.26 25.81 40.08
N GLY A 325 -27.30 24.96 39.05
CA GLY A 325 -26.13 24.58 38.22
C GLY A 325 -25.95 23.06 38.10
N GLU A 326 -26.62 22.29 38.95
CA GLU A 326 -26.68 20.83 38.89
C GLU A 326 -27.90 20.37 38.08
N VAL A 327 -27.70 19.40 37.18
CA VAL A 327 -28.79 18.78 36.42
C VAL A 327 -29.44 17.65 37.24
N CYS A 328 -28.67 17.00 38.13
CA CYS A 328 -29.10 16.01 39.10
C CYS A 328 -28.13 15.94 40.31
N ASP A 329 -28.54 15.35 41.43
CA ASP A 329 -27.73 15.00 42.61
C ASP A 329 -28.38 13.76 43.28
N ASP A 330 -27.63 12.67 43.45
CA ASP A 330 -28.08 11.40 44.05
C ASP A 330 -27.52 11.17 45.47
N GLY A 331 -26.87 12.18 46.06
CA GLY A 331 -26.30 12.13 47.39
C GLY A 331 -24.95 11.43 47.49
N ASN A 332 -24.26 11.18 46.37
CA ASN A 332 -22.86 10.77 46.35
C ASN A 332 -22.13 11.14 45.03
N THR A 333 -20.88 10.70 44.85
CA THR A 333 -20.04 10.99 43.65
C THR A 333 -19.61 9.73 42.90
N GLU A 334 -20.25 8.59 43.16
CA GLU A 334 -20.04 7.37 42.39
C GLU A 334 -20.83 7.47 41.07
N ALA A 335 -20.14 7.53 39.93
CA ALA A 335 -20.81 7.51 38.62
C ALA A 335 -21.60 6.20 38.43
N GLY A 336 -22.76 6.26 37.74
CA GLY A 336 -23.55 5.08 37.41
C GLY A 336 -24.72 4.75 38.35
N ASP A 337 -25.03 5.58 39.37
CA ASP A 337 -26.12 5.29 40.33
C ASP A 337 -27.27 6.32 40.37
N GLY A 338 -27.25 7.30 39.47
CA GLY A 338 -28.36 8.23 39.26
C GLY A 338 -27.96 9.53 38.55
N CYS A 339 -26.75 10.01 38.78
CA CYS A 339 -26.20 11.21 38.17
C CYS A 339 -24.74 11.01 37.76
N ARG A 340 -24.27 11.73 36.72
CA ARG A 340 -22.83 11.77 36.42
C ARG A 340 -22.06 12.28 37.62
N ALA A 341 -20.82 11.82 37.82
CA ALA A 341 -19.98 12.22 38.95
C ALA A 341 -19.63 13.73 39.00
N ASP A 342 -19.91 14.48 37.94
CA ASP A 342 -19.77 15.94 37.86
C ASP A 342 -21.11 16.69 37.93
N CYS A 343 -22.23 15.98 38.16
CA CYS A 343 -23.59 16.52 38.26
C CYS A 343 -24.09 17.32 37.04
N GLN A 344 -23.41 17.26 35.89
CA GLN A 344 -23.74 18.04 34.67
C GLN A 344 -24.74 17.36 33.73
N GLY A 345 -25.18 16.14 34.05
CA GLY A 345 -26.14 15.42 33.23
C GLY A 345 -26.71 14.23 33.98
N SER A 346 -27.97 13.92 33.71
CA SER A 346 -28.52 12.61 34.04
C SER A 346 -27.93 11.64 33.03
N GLU A 347 -27.36 10.53 33.48
CA GLU A 347 -26.94 9.43 32.62
C GLU A 347 -28.21 8.80 32.02
N VAL A 348 -28.59 9.20 30.79
CA VAL A 348 -29.85 8.79 30.16
C VAL A 348 -29.59 8.42 28.71
N CYS A 349 -29.87 7.15 28.43
CA CYS A 349 -29.92 6.64 27.08
C CYS A 349 -30.87 7.43 26.16
N GLY A 350 -30.51 7.63 24.91
CA GLY A 350 -31.41 8.18 23.89
C GLY A 350 -31.37 9.69 23.75
N ASP A 351 -30.21 10.31 23.96
CA ASP A 351 -30.02 11.75 23.80
C ASP A 351 -29.47 12.14 22.41
N GLY A 352 -29.16 11.15 21.58
CA GLY A 352 -28.67 11.29 20.22
C GLY A 352 -27.15 11.21 20.09
N THR A 353 -26.43 10.90 21.17
CA THR A 353 -24.96 10.78 21.20
C THR A 353 -24.52 9.55 21.99
N THR A 354 -23.48 8.84 21.51
CA THR A 354 -23.02 7.59 22.15
C THR A 354 -21.77 7.81 23.00
N ASP A 355 -21.86 7.61 24.32
CA ASP A 355 -20.76 7.89 25.25
C ASP A 355 -19.91 6.66 25.63
N SER A 356 -18.86 6.45 24.84
CA SER A 356 -17.95 5.30 24.97
C SER A 356 -17.18 5.19 26.29
N ALA A 357 -17.06 6.28 27.06
CA ALA A 357 -16.35 6.28 28.35
C ALA A 357 -17.18 5.69 29.52
N ALA A 358 -18.51 5.63 29.38
CA ALA A 358 -19.44 5.18 30.43
C ALA A 358 -20.05 3.78 30.17
N GLY A 359 -19.75 3.15 29.03
CA GLY A 359 -20.22 1.81 28.70
C GLY A 359 -21.54 1.75 27.94
N GLU A 360 -21.97 2.86 27.34
CA GLU A 360 -23.03 2.84 26.32
C GLU A 360 -22.53 2.13 25.06
N GLU A 361 -23.31 1.17 24.56
CA GLU A 361 -22.97 0.39 23.37
C GLU A 361 -23.56 0.98 22.07
N CYS A 362 -24.59 1.83 22.20
CA CYS A 362 -25.30 2.53 21.13
C CYS A 362 -26.20 3.67 21.70
N ASP A 363 -26.64 4.63 20.87
CA ASP A 363 -27.71 5.60 21.17
C ASP A 363 -28.55 5.87 19.90
N ASP A 364 -29.89 5.78 19.97
CA ASP A 364 -30.82 5.99 18.85
C ASP A 364 -31.72 7.23 19.01
N GLY A 365 -31.36 8.14 19.92
CA GLY A 365 -32.07 9.38 20.18
C GLY A 365 -33.39 9.22 20.94
N ASN A 366 -33.68 8.04 21.52
CA ASN A 366 -34.77 7.86 22.48
C ASN A 366 -34.60 6.64 23.43
N THR A 367 -35.59 6.38 24.29
CA THR A 367 -35.56 5.28 25.30
C THR A 367 -36.61 4.19 25.04
N GLU A 368 -37.18 4.13 23.83
CA GLU A 368 -38.15 3.11 23.48
C GLU A 368 -37.44 1.78 23.21
N ASP A 369 -37.77 0.74 23.98
CA ASP A 369 -37.21 -0.58 23.70
C ASP A 369 -37.64 -1.08 22.30
N GLY A 370 -36.67 -1.32 21.41
CA GLY A 370 -36.83 -2.16 20.21
C GLY A 370 -36.69 -1.47 18.87
N ASP A 371 -36.11 -0.27 18.85
CA ASP A 371 -35.85 0.54 17.65
C ASP A 371 -34.36 0.82 17.38
N GLY A 372 -33.46 0.39 18.24
CA GLY A 372 -32.02 0.38 17.98
C GLY A 372 -31.19 0.07 19.22
N CYS A 373 -31.49 0.77 20.30
CA CYS A 373 -30.90 0.65 21.63
C CYS A 373 -31.97 0.34 22.66
N ASP A 374 -31.59 -0.32 23.75
CA ASP A 374 -32.54 -0.55 24.83
C ASP A 374 -32.56 0.67 25.75
N SER A 375 -33.57 0.73 26.61
CA SER A 375 -33.66 1.79 27.61
C SER A 375 -32.49 1.87 28.60
N ALA A 376 -31.49 0.98 28.51
CA ALA A 376 -30.24 1.02 29.27
C ALA A 376 -29.01 1.34 28.39
N CYS A 377 -29.20 1.76 27.13
CA CYS A 377 -28.15 2.03 26.14
C CYS A 377 -27.17 0.90 25.93
N VAL A 378 -27.70 -0.31 26.08
CA VAL A 378 -27.13 -1.53 25.57
C VAL A 378 -27.90 -1.86 24.30
N LEU A 379 -27.24 -2.49 23.33
CA LEU A 379 -27.99 -2.99 22.18
C LEU A 379 -29.05 -3.98 22.68
N GLU A 380 -30.33 -3.66 22.44
CA GLU A 380 -31.53 -4.48 22.73
C GLU A 380 -31.37 -5.96 22.41
N ASN A 381 -30.52 -6.22 21.41
CA ASN A 381 -30.19 -7.53 20.95
C ASN A 381 -28.66 -7.59 20.78
N PRO A 382 -27.89 -7.98 21.81
CA PRO A 382 -26.47 -8.26 21.63
C PRO A 382 -26.40 -9.39 20.59
N PHE A 383 -25.98 -9.03 19.39
CA PHE A 383 -26.33 -9.79 18.19
C PHE A 383 -25.88 -11.25 18.31
N THR A 384 -26.65 -12.17 17.72
CA THR A 384 -26.26 -13.58 17.60
C THR A 384 -26.07 -14.02 16.15
N SER A 385 -26.41 -13.15 15.18
CA SER A 385 -26.03 -13.14 13.76
C SER A 385 -26.99 -12.22 12.98
N VAL A 386 -26.47 -11.38 12.08
CA VAL A 386 -27.26 -10.67 11.06
C VAL A 386 -27.36 -11.57 9.84
N PRO A 387 -28.56 -12.05 9.46
CA PRO A 387 -28.73 -12.87 8.26
C PRO A 387 -28.27 -12.10 7.03
N PRO A 388 -27.79 -12.78 5.99
CA PRO A 388 -27.24 -12.07 4.85
C PRO A 388 -28.21 -11.07 4.20
N GLN A 389 -27.76 -9.82 4.08
CA GLN A 389 -28.47 -8.72 3.43
C GLN A 389 -27.86 -8.46 2.06
N ILE A 390 -28.69 -8.06 1.09
CA ILE A 390 -28.20 -7.61 -0.22
C ILE A 390 -27.64 -6.19 -0.09
N ILE A 391 -26.40 -5.98 -0.55
CA ILE A 391 -25.68 -4.70 -0.45
C ILE A 391 -25.71 -3.95 -1.79
N SER A 392 -25.47 -4.66 -2.89
CA SER A 392 -25.32 -4.04 -4.21
C SER A 392 -26.61 -3.39 -4.76
N GLY A 393 -27.75 -3.62 -4.12
CA GLY A 393 -29.05 -3.26 -4.67
C GLY A 393 -29.30 -3.88 -6.05
N ASP A 394 -29.80 -3.08 -7.00
CA ASP A 394 -30.08 -3.48 -8.39
C ASP A 394 -28.85 -3.43 -9.34
N LEU A 395 -27.64 -3.16 -8.80
CA LEU A 395 -26.42 -3.08 -9.61
C LEU A 395 -25.97 -4.47 -10.08
N SER A 396 -25.59 -4.57 -11.36
CA SER A 396 -25.03 -5.81 -11.94
C SER A 396 -23.54 -5.96 -11.61
N CYS A 397 -23.23 -6.12 -10.32
CA CYS A 397 -21.87 -6.22 -9.83
C CYS A 397 -21.29 -7.62 -10.10
N SER A 398 -20.00 -7.69 -10.44
CA SER A 398 -19.33 -8.97 -10.63
C SER A 398 -17.98 -8.98 -9.94
N THR A 399 -17.71 -10.03 -9.15
CA THR A 399 -16.40 -10.24 -8.50
C THR A 399 -15.72 -11.44 -9.13
N ALA A 400 -15.34 -11.34 -10.40
CA ALA A 400 -14.97 -12.49 -11.22
C ALA A 400 -13.62 -13.15 -10.88
N THR A 401 -12.82 -12.60 -9.96
CA THR A 401 -11.46 -13.10 -9.67
C THR A 401 -11.27 -13.47 -8.20
N PRO A 402 -10.83 -14.72 -7.91
CA PRO A 402 -10.55 -15.16 -6.54
C PRO A 402 -9.26 -14.56 -5.94
N HIS A 403 -8.46 -13.80 -6.69
CA HIS A 403 -7.21 -13.19 -6.20
C HIS A 403 -7.22 -11.65 -6.20
N SER A 404 -8.39 -11.02 -6.30
CA SER A 404 -8.51 -9.56 -6.30
C SER A 404 -9.08 -9.07 -4.96
N GLY A 405 -8.29 -8.28 -4.22
CA GLY A 405 -8.38 -8.00 -2.78
C GLY A 405 -9.64 -7.31 -2.25
N ARG A 406 -9.72 -7.38 -0.90
CA ARG A 406 -10.25 -6.42 0.09
C ARG A 406 -11.52 -5.64 -0.28
N LYS A 407 -12.67 -6.12 0.22
CA LYS A 407 -14.03 -5.62 -0.11
C LYS A 407 -14.84 -5.16 1.09
N ALA A 408 -14.22 -5.10 2.25
CA ALA A 408 -14.82 -4.47 3.40
C ALA A 408 -13.75 -3.81 4.25
N GLY A 409 -14.15 -2.78 4.98
CA GLY A 409 -13.32 -2.11 5.97
C GLY A 409 -14.21 -1.59 7.09
N VAL A 410 -13.56 -1.17 8.16
CA VAL A 410 -14.21 -0.62 9.35
C VAL A 410 -13.48 0.63 9.78
N ASP A 411 -14.19 1.71 10.08
CA ASP A 411 -13.56 2.90 10.65
C ASP A 411 -13.50 2.83 12.19
N GLN A 412 -12.87 3.82 12.82
CA GLN A 412 -12.78 3.90 14.28
C GLN A 412 -14.14 3.98 15.00
N LEU A 413 -15.22 4.37 14.32
CA LEU A 413 -16.58 4.38 14.87
C LEU A 413 -17.29 3.03 14.74
N GLY A 414 -16.65 2.03 14.14
CA GLY A 414 -17.24 0.71 13.92
C GLY A 414 -18.20 0.66 12.73
N ARG A 415 -18.19 1.67 11.85
CA ARG A 415 -19.01 1.64 10.63
C ARG A 415 -18.39 0.74 9.60
N LEU A 416 -19.24 -0.01 8.90
CA LEU A 416 -18.82 -0.96 7.90
C LEU A 416 -18.91 -0.35 6.52
N TYR A 417 -17.88 -0.59 5.73
CA TYR A 417 -17.80 -0.18 4.34
C TYR A 417 -17.68 -1.42 3.47
N VAL A 418 -18.32 -1.42 2.31
CA VAL A 418 -18.18 -2.50 1.32
C VAL A 418 -17.94 -1.91 -0.05
N VAL A 419 -16.76 -2.16 -0.63
CA VAL A 419 -16.41 -1.72 -1.98
C VAL A 419 -16.69 -2.81 -3.01
N MET A 420 -17.23 -2.41 -4.15
CA MET A 420 -17.68 -3.30 -5.21
C MET A 420 -17.29 -2.75 -6.58
N ASN A 421 -16.90 -3.64 -7.50
CA ASN A 421 -16.74 -3.30 -8.92
C ASN A 421 -18.02 -3.69 -9.68
N CYS A 422 -18.73 -2.69 -10.21
CA CYS A 422 -19.99 -2.87 -10.90
C CYS A 422 -19.89 -2.25 -12.29
N GLY A 423 -19.71 -3.11 -13.30
CA GLY A 423 -19.60 -2.65 -14.69
C GLY A 423 -18.30 -1.92 -15.04
N GLY A 424 -17.24 -2.08 -14.25
CA GLY A 424 -15.94 -1.41 -14.44
C GLY A 424 -15.79 -0.12 -13.62
N GLU A 425 -16.75 0.20 -12.77
CA GLU A 425 -16.71 1.35 -11.86
C GLU A 425 -16.77 0.89 -10.39
N ALA A 426 -16.09 1.60 -9.50
CA ALA A 426 -16.08 1.31 -8.07
C ALA A 426 -17.23 2.02 -7.34
N PHE A 427 -17.96 1.25 -6.53
CA PHE A 427 -19.04 1.72 -5.67
C PHE A 427 -18.79 1.30 -4.24
N VAL A 428 -19.23 2.12 -3.28
CA VAL A 428 -19.18 1.80 -1.85
C VAL A 428 -20.57 1.89 -1.25
N ALA A 429 -20.94 0.86 -0.49
CA ALA A 429 -22.09 0.91 0.41
C ALA A 429 -21.59 0.90 1.85
N THR A 430 -22.34 1.54 2.74
CA THR A 430 -21.97 1.75 4.13
C THR A 430 -23.09 1.30 5.07
N SER A 431 -22.69 0.90 6.28
CA SER A 431 -23.62 0.53 7.34
C SER A 431 -23.14 1.12 8.66
N GLY A 432 -23.97 1.99 9.24
CA GLY A 432 -23.73 2.58 10.57
C GLY A 432 -24.28 1.73 11.71
N ASP A 433 -25.12 0.74 11.42
CA ASP A 433 -25.86 -0.08 12.39
C ASP A 433 -25.37 -1.54 12.40
N ARG A 434 -24.07 -1.73 12.13
CA ARG A 434 -23.39 -3.03 12.11
C ARG A 434 -24.08 -4.04 11.19
N GLY A 435 -24.26 -3.64 9.94
CA GLY A 435 -24.72 -4.47 8.83
C GLY A 435 -26.20 -4.80 8.81
N GLN A 436 -27.00 -4.25 9.73
CA GLN A 436 -28.45 -4.45 9.75
C GLN A 436 -29.12 -3.75 8.57
N THR A 437 -28.70 -2.51 8.28
CA THR A 437 -29.10 -1.76 7.10
C THR A 437 -27.88 -1.27 6.34
N TRP A 438 -28.02 -1.17 5.02
CA TRP A 438 -27.00 -0.70 4.11
C TRP A 438 -27.51 0.52 3.35
N SER A 439 -26.66 1.52 3.18
CA SER A 439 -26.90 2.63 2.28
C SER A 439 -26.94 2.15 0.82
N ASP A 440 -27.64 2.89 -0.04
CA ASP A 440 -27.56 2.66 -1.48
C ASP A 440 -26.10 2.88 -1.94
N PRO A 441 -25.55 2.00 -2.80
CA PRO A 441 -24.15 2.12 -3.22
C PRO A 441 -23.86 3.46 -3.91
N VAL A 442 -22.85 4.16 -3.40
CA VAL A 442 -22.37 5.46 -3.90
C VAL A 442 -21.17 5.24 -4.82
N SER A 443 -21.15 5.89 -5.98
CA SER A 443 -19.99 5.85 -6.88
C SER A 443 -18.81 6.60 -6.25
N THR A 444 -17.61 6.03 -6.37
CA THR A 444 -16.36 6.70 -5.99
C THR A 444 -15.78 7.58 -7.11
N GLY A 445 -16.40 7.55 -8.30
CA GLY A 445 -15.89 8.21 -9.50
C GLY A 445 -14.76 7.46 -10.22
N ILE A 446 -14.28 6.34 -9.68
CA ILE A 446 -13.22 5.55 -10.32
C ILE A 446 -13.80 4.59 -11.36
N THR A 447 -13.43 4.78 -12.63
CA THR A 447 -13.82 3.92 -13.76
C THR A 447 -12.64 3.12 -14.32
N GLY A 448 -12.91 2.10 -15.14
CA GLY A 448 -11.88 1.24 -15.74
C GLY A 448 -11.25 0.26 -14.78
N VAL A 449 -11.93 0.00 -13.65
CA VAL A 449 -11.43 -0.78 -12.51
C VAL A 449 -11.06 -2.20 -12.91
N ALA A 450 -9.79 -2.55 -12.75
CA ALA A 450 -9.29 -3.92 -12.80
C ALA A 450 -9.36 -4.57 -11.41
N GLU A 451 -8.94 -3.85 -10.36
CA GLU A 451 -9.01 -4.27 -8.96
C GLU A 451 -9.28 -3.10 -8.03
N VAL A 452 -9.83 -3.38 -6.85
CA VAL A 452 -10.12 -2.38 -5.80
C VAL A 452 -9.63 -2.91 -4.45
N ALA A 453 -9.28 -1.98 -3.57
CA ALA A 453 -9.13 -2.18 -2.14
C ALA A 453 -9.85 -1.05 -1.40
N LEU A 454 -10.33 -1.33 -0.21
CA LEU A 454 -10.93 -0.34 0.69
C LEU A 454 -10.36 -0.50 2.08
N GLU A 455 -10.19 0.63 2.78
CA GLU A 455 -9.79 0.68 4.17
C GLU A 455 -10.59 1.76 4.91
N GLY A 456 -10.95 1.48 6.17
CA GLY A 456 -11.51 2.47 7.08
C GLY A 456 -10.38 3.21 7.81
N GLY A 457 -10.52 4.52 7.99
CA GLY A 457 -9.53 5.34 8.67
C GLY A 457 -10.00 5.76 10.07
N ALA A 458 -9.61 6.98 10.44
CA ALA A 458 -10.21 7.73 11.52
C ALA A 458 -11.75 7.84 11.39
N ALA A 459 -12.41 8.35 12.42
CA ALA A 459 -13.85 8.62 12.39
C ALA A 459 -14.25 9.35 11.09
N ASP A 460 -15.25 8.82 10.38
CA ASP A 460 -15.78 9.36 9.10
C ASP A 460 -14.88 9.22 7.88
N VAL A 461 -13.68 8.67 8.05
CA VAL A 461 -12.72 8.53 6.96
C VAL A 461 -12.73 7.13 6.37
N ALA A 462 -12.74 7.07 5.04
CA ALA A 462 -12.53 5.82 4.30
C ALA A 462 -11.74 6.08 3.02
N PHE A 463 -10.96 5.09 2.60
CA PHE A 463 -10.11 5.16 1.42
C PHE A 463 -10.46 4.04 0.44
N VAL A 464 -10.48 4.35 -0.85
CA VAL A 464 -10.64 3.36 -1.93
C VAL A 464 -9.48 3.52 -2.89
N ALA A 465 -8.66 2.47 -3.02
CA ALA A 465 -7.60 2.39 -4.01
C ALA A 465 -8.01 1.43 -5.12
N ALA A 466 -7.69 1.75 -6.38
CA ALA A 466 -8.02 0.88 -7.50
C ALA A 466 -6.96 0.92 -8.59
N THR A 467 -6.65 -0.25 -9.13
CA THR A 467 -5.88 -0.37 -10.38
C THR A 467 -6.83 -0.23 -11.56
N VAL A 468 -6.44 0.55 -12.56
CA VAL A 468 -7.23 0.74 -13.78
C VAL A 468 -6.56 0.12 -15.00
N SER A 469 -7.38 -0.50 -15.86
CA SER A 469 -6.96 -1.20 -17.06
C SER A 469 -6.22 -0.30 -18.06
N SER A 470 -5.22 -0.86 -18.73
CA SER A 470 -4.42 -0.21 -19.78
C SER A 470 -5.21 0.23 -21.03
N THR A 471 -6.49 -0.17 -21.15
CA THR A 471 -7.37 0.21 -22.26
C THR A 471 -7.98 1.61 -22.12
N GLU A 472 -8.09 2.14 -20.89
CA GLU A 472 -8.61 3.49 -20.62
C GLU A 472 -7.49 4.49 -20.27
N PHE A 473 -6.33 4.00 -19.80
CA PHE A 473 -5.12 4.79 -19.53
C PHE A 473 -3.89 4.13 -20.20
N PRO A 474 -3.07 4.86 -20.98
CA PRO A 474 -2.07 4.26 -21.87
C PRO A 474 -0.95 3.41 -21.23
N GLN A 475 -0.87 3.25 -19.90
CA GLN A 475 0.06 2.31 -19.24
C GLN A 475 -0.52 1.65 -17.97
N GLY A 476 -1.84 1.68 -17.77
CA GLY A 476 -2.46 1.37 -16.47
C GLY A 476 -2.12 2.42 -15.39
N ALA A 477 -2.96 2.55 -14.37
CA ALA A 477 -2.74 3.51 -13.29
C ALA A 477 -3.27 2.98 -11.95
N LEU A 478 -2.81 3.60 -10.87
CA LEU A 478 -3.34 3.45 -9.52
C LEU A 478 -4.06 4.75 -9.15
N LEU A 479 -5.36 4.64 -8.85
CA LEU A 479 -6.19 5.75 -8.42
C LEU A 479 -6.59 5.57 -6.96
N LEU A 480 -6.74 6.68 -6.23
CA LEU A 480 -7.23 6.72 -4.86
C LEU A 480 -8.38 7.72 -4.74
N ALA A 481 -9.46 7.31 -4.08
CA ALA A 481 -10.54 8.20 -3.64
C ALA A 481 -10.64 8.15 -2.12
N ARG A 482 -11.00 9.28 -1.50
CA ARG A 482 -11.20 9.44 -0.06
C ARG A 482 -12.61 9.92 0.22
N SER A 483 -13.19 9.40 1.29
CA SER A 483 -14.38 9.93 1.96
C SER A 483 -13.98 10.50 3.31
N SER A 484 -14.65 11.56 3.73
CA SER A 484 -14.53 12.17 5.07
C SER A 484 -15.89 12.37 5.76
N ASP A 485 -16.95 11.74 5.24
CA ASP A 485 -18.32 11.85 5.73
C ASP A 485 -19.01 10.48 5.88
N GLY A 486 -18.23 9.45 6.20
CA GLY A 486 -18.77 8.11 6.40
C GLY A 486 -19.21 7.40 5.12
N GLY A 487 -18.61 7.76 3.99
CA GLY A 487 -18.86 7.19 2.67
C GLY A 487 -20.11 7.74 1.99
N ALA A 488 -20.71 8.82 2.51
CA ALA A 488 -21.85 9.47 1.89
C ALA A 488 -21.44 10.20 0.59
N THR A 489 -20.23 10.75 0.55
CA THR A 489 -19.61 11.32 -0.65
C THR A 489 -18.16 10.89 -0.80
N TRP A 490 -17.67 10.93 -2.04
CA TRP A 490 -16.30 10.59 -2.38
C TRP A 490 -15.64 11.75 -3.12
N GLY A 491 -14.44 12.12 -2.66
CA GLY A 491 -13.59 13.10 -3.33
C GLY A 491 -13.22 12.64 -4.75
N ALA A 492 -12.76 13.60 -5.57
CA ALA A 492 -12.32 13.29 -6.92
C ALA A 492 -11.15 12.27 -6.90
N PRO A 493 -11.18 11.22 -7.74
CA PRO A 493 -10.08 10.26 -7.78
C PRO A 493 -8.75 10.90 -8.14
N ASN A 494 -7.75 10.68 -7.30
CA ASN A 494 -6.38 11.14 -7.50
C ASN A 494 -5.54 10.01 -8.10
N ALA A 495 -4.81 10.32 -9.18
CA ALA A 495 -3.86 9.38 -9.76
C ALA A 495 -2.56 9.38 -8.94
N LEU A 496 -2.28 8.27 -8.26
CA LEU A 496 -1.09 8.14 -7.43
C LEU A 496 0.14 7.70 -8.24
N GLN A 497 -0.07 6.82 -9.22
CA GLN A 497 1.01 6.27 -10.02
C GLN A 497 0.52 5.81 -11.40
N VAL A 498 1.39 5.90 -12.40
CA VAL A 498 1.19 5.38 -13.76
C VAL A 498 2.19 4.26 -14.06
N GLY A 499 1.89 3.41 -15.04
CA GLY A 499 2.77 2.29 -15.38
C GLY A 499 2.65 1.15 -14.39
N ILE A 500 1.41 0.70 -14.14
CA ILE A 500 1.11 -0.41 -13.23
C ILE A 500 1.01 -1.70 -14.04
N ALA A 501 1.81 -2.72 -13.69
CA ALA A 501 1.85 -4.00 -14.39
C ALA A 501 1.03 -5.10 -13.71
N SER A 502 0.87 -5.03 -12.39
CA SER A 502 -0.01 -5.96 -11.66
C SER A 502 -1.45 -5.49 -11.66
N THR A 503 -2.39 -6.43 -11.62
CA THR A 503 -3.79 -6.11 -11.32
C THR A 503 -4.00 -5.86 -9.83
N THR A 504 -3.10 -6.28 -8.96
CA THR A 504 -3.31 -6.29 -7.50
C THR A 504 -2.92 -4.99 -6.80
N VAL A 505 -3.69 -4.65 -5.77
CA VAL A 505 -3.44 -3.49 -4.89
C VAL A 505 -3.69 -3.87 -3.42
N GLY A 506 -2.75 -3.51 -2.55
CA GLY A 506 -2.93 -3.54 -1.09
C GLY A 506 -3.17 -2.14 -0.55
N LEU A 507 -3.94 -2.03 0.52
CA LEU A 507 -4.31 -0.76 1.16
C LEU A 507 -4.47 -0.98 2.65
N ASP A 508 -3.83 -0.14 3.46
CA ASP A 508 -4.01 -0.09 4.90
C ASP A 508 -3.84 1.36 5.39
N SER A 509 -4.27 1.66 6.60
CA SER A 509 -4.26 2.98 7.22
C SER A 509 -3.69 2.93 8.64
N VAL A 510 -3.35 4.08 9.22
CA VAL A 510 -3.27 4.23 10.68
C VAL A 510 -3.66 5.66 10.99
N GLU A 511 -4.71 5.84 11.78
CA GLU A 511 -5.37 7.13 11.95
C GLU A 511 -5.74 7.69 10.56
N ASP A 512 -5.13 8.81 10.19
CA ASP A 512 -5.30 9.48 8.91
C ASP A 512 -4.21 9.12 7.88
N SER A 513 -3.15 8.44 8.28
CA SER A 513 -2.11 8.00 7.37
C SER A 513 -2.60 6.84 6.51
N VAL A 514 -2.29 6.87 5.22
CA VAL A 514 -2.69 5.82 4.27
C VAL A 514 -1.48 5.25 3.54
N TYR A 515 -1.49 3.92 3.39
CA TYR A 515 -0.42 3.14 2.78
C TYR A 515 -1.02 2.28 1.67
N VAL A 516 -0.54 2.48 0.45
CA VAL A 516 -0.97 1.73 -0.72
C VAL A 516 0.20 0.95 -1.26
N SER A 517 -0.01 -0.30 -1.63
CA SER A 517 1.03 -1.11 -2.22
C SER A 517 0.62 -1.54 -3.63
N VAL A 518 1.55 -1.44 -4.60
CA VAL A 518 1.34 -1.78 -6.01
C VAL A 518 2.60 -2.39 -6.64
N VAL A 519 2.49 -3.16 -7.74
CA VAL A 519 3.67 -3.50 -8.58
C VAL A 519 3.67 -2.66 -9.86
N PRO A 520 4.63 -1.72 -10.01
CA PRO A 520 4.83 -0.99 -11.25
C PRO A 520 5.42 -1.88 -12.35
N VAL A 521 5.47 -1.38 -13.58
CA VAL A 521 6.10 -2.05 -14.73
C VAL A 521 7.57 -2.42 -14.53
N SER A 522 8.25 -1.77 -13.57
CA SER A 522 9.60 -2.13 -13.14
C SER A 522 9.69 -3.50 -12.42
N GLY A 523 8.56 -4.06 -12.00
CA GLY A 523 8.45 -5.43 -11.47
C GLY A 523 8.78 -5.61 -9.99
N GLN A 524 9.13 -4.54 -9.27
CA GLN A 524 9.33 -4.54 -7.81
C GLN A 524 8.11 -3.96 -7.09
N ILE A 525 7.88 -4.34 -5.83
CA ILE A 525 6.78 -3.77 -5.05
C ILE A 525 7.10 -2.31 -4.72
N ALA A 526 6.13 -1.42 -4.96
CA ALA A 526 6.15 -0.03 -4.50
C ALA A 526 5.16 0.11 -3.34
N VAL A 527 5.63 0.69 -2.22
CA VAL A 527 4.76 1.15 -1.14
C VAL A 527 4.68 2.67 -1.22
N LEU A 528 3.48 3.15 -1.48
CA LEU A 528 3.10 4.55 -1.52
C LEU A 528 2.53 4.92 -0.15
N ARG A 529 2.99 6.02 0.43
CA ARG A 529 2.56 6.46 1.76
C ARG A 529 2.17 7.93 1.75
N ASN A 530 1.16 8.26 2.54
CA ASN A 530 0.74 9.64 2.78
C ASN A 530 0.35 9.78 4.25
N THR A 531 1.07 10.62 4.99
CA THR A 531 0.85 10.87 6.43
C THR A 531 0.08 12.18 6.70
N SER A 532 -0.52 12.75 5.66
CA SER A 532 -1.23 14.04 5.66
C SER A 532 -2.66 13.82 5.21
N SER A 533 -3.32 12.84 5.84
CA SER A 533 -4.75 12.53 5.65
C SER A 533 -5.17 12.20 4.20
N GLY A 534 -4.22 11.83 3.34
CA GLY A 534 -4.46 11.58 1.92
C GLY A 534 -4.55 12.85 1.05
N GLU A 535 -4.29 14.04 1.61
CA GLU A 535 -4.38 15.35 0.91
C GLU A 535 -3.02 15.87 0.40
N GLY A 536 -1.90 15.34 0.93
CA GLY A 536 -0.55 15.64 0.44
C GLY A 536 -0.03 14.76 -0.71
N ALA A 537 1.23 14.97 -1.11
CA ALA A 537 1.91 14.11 -2.08
C ALA A 537 2.20 12.73 -1.49
N PHE A 538 2.02 11.67 -2.28
CA PHE A 538 2.44 10.33 -1.88
C PHE A 538 3.94 10.15 -2.07
N GLU A 539 4.61 9.66 -1.03
CA GLU A 539 5.99 9.23 -1.15
C GLU A 539 6.05 7.75 -1.53
N SER A 540 6.98 7.40 -2.42
CA SER A 540 7.13 6.04 -2.93
C SER A 540 8.41 5.39 -2.45
N THR A 541 8.30 4.23 -1.81
CA THR A 541 9.42 3.37 -1.44
C THR A 541 9.40 2.10 -2.28
N ILE A 542 10.45 1.88 -3.08
CA ILE A 542 10.60 0.63 -3.84
C ILE A 542 11.25 -0.44 -2.97
N ILE A 543 10.62 -1.60 -2.92
CA ILE A 543 11.05 -2.76 -2.15
C ILE A 543 11.60 -3.82 -3.11
N ALA A 544 12.84 -4.23 -2.91
CA ALA A 544 13.49 -5.30 -3.67
C ALA A 544 12.91 -6.68 -3.28
N GLN A 545 11.68 -6.94 -3.73
CA GLN A 545 10.90 -8.15 -3.52
C GLN A 545 10.15 -8.46 -4.83
N THR A 546 10.28 -9.69 -5.34
CA THR A 546 9.74 -10.10 -6.65
C THR A 546 8.51 -10.99 -6.44
N ALA A 547 7.29 -10.49 -6.64
CA ALA A 547 6.10 -11.32 -6.56
C ALA A 547 4.88 -10.73 -7.31
N ALA A 548 3.95 -11.63 -7.68
CA ALA A 548 2.70 -11.31 -8.38
C ALA A 548 1.53 -10.95 -7.45
N PHE A 549 1.64 -11.26 -6.15
CA PHE A 549 0.65 -10.91 -5.12
C PHE A 549 1.39 -10.49 -3.86
N PHE A 550 0.99 -9.37 -3.28
CA PHE A 550 1.64 -8.76 -2.13
C PHE A 550 0.66 -7.89 -1.39
N ASP A 551 0.95 -7.67 -0.11
CA ASP A 551 0.07 -6.98 0.80
C ASP A 551 0.84 -6.00 1.68
N ILE A 552 0.14 -5.00 2.20
CA ILE A 552 0.66 -4.01 3.12
C ILE A 552 -0.15 -4.02 4.40
N VAL A 553 0.57 -3.95 5.52
CA VAL A 553 0.01 -3.94 6.86
C VAL A 553 0.68 -2.87 7.67
N VAL A 554 -0.08 -2.15 8.47
CA VAL A 554 0.39 -1.13 9.40
C VAL A 554 -0.02 -1.56 10.79
N ASP A 555 0.97 -1.86 11.63
CA ASP A 555 0.71 -2.11 13.05
C ASP A 555 0.24 -0.80 13.68
N LYS A 556 -1.04 -0.73 14.04
CA LYS A 556 -1.67 0.46 14.63
C LYS A 556 -1.06 0.86 15.98
N ILE A 557 -0.34 -0.04 16.68
CA ILE A 557 0.34 0.27 17.94
C ILE A 557 1.75 0.79 17.68
N SER A 558 2.57 0.02 16.95
CA SER A 558 3.98 0.37 16.77
C SER A 558 4.26 1.33 15.61
N GLY A 559 3.29 1.50 14.71
CA GLY A 559 3.47 2.21 13.44
C GLY A 559 4.38 1.47 12.45
N ALA A 560 4.74 0.22 12.73
CA ALA A 560 5.55 -0.58 11.83
C ALA A 560 4.77 -0.95 10.56
N VAL A 561 5.43 -0.80 9.41
CA VAL A 561 4.84 -1.08 8.09
C VAL A 561 5.44 -2.38 7.56
N ILE A 562 4.60 -3.35 7.25
CA ILE A 562 5.02 -4.69 6.82
C ILE A 562 4.54 -4.94 5.40
N SER A 563 5.50 -5.28 4.53
CA SER A 563 5.24 -5.75 3.16
C SER A 563 5.40 -7.27 3.12
N GLY A 564 4.40 -7.96 2.59
CA GLY A 564 4.41 -9.41 2.43
C GLY A 564 4.11 -9.84 1.01
N SER A 565 4.70 -10.93 0.52
CA SER A 565 4.34 -11.52 -0.78
C SER A 565 3.79 -12.92 -0.65
N ASP A 566 2.64 -13.20 -1.26
CA ASP A 566 2.00 -14.54 -1.28
C ASP A 566 2.56 -15.43 -2.41
N ASP A 567 3.89 -15.49 -2.54
CA ASP A 567 4.54 -16.48 -3.40
C ASP A 567 4.79 -17.80 -2.62
N PRO A 568 5.04 -18.94 -3.29
CA PRO A 568 5.27 -20.23 -2.61
C PRO A 568 6.49 -20.26 -1.67
N THR A 569 7.35 -19.25 -1.74
CA THR A 569 8.56 -19.06 -0.93
C THR A 569 8.42 -17.95 0.12
N TYR A 570 7.26 -17.29 0.19
CA TYR A 570 6.82 -16.25 1.12
C TYR A 570 7.93 -15.36 1.73
N ARG A 571 7.91 -14.09 1.36
CA ARG A 571 8.92 -13.10 1.76
C ARG A 571 8.22 -11.98 2.53
N VAL A 572 8.80 -11.60 3.66
CA VAL A 572 8.32 -10.48 4.49
C VAL A 572 9.45 -9.50 4.71
N ARG A 573 9.12 -8.22 4.61
CA ARG A 573 9.99 -7.11 4.98
C ARG A 573 9.25 -6.17 5.91
N VAL A 574 9.96 -5.70 6.93
CA VAL A 574 9.42 -4.82 7.97
C VAL A 574 10.13 -3.47 7.89
N SER A 575 9.37 -2.40 7.97
CA SER A 575 9.81 -1.03 8.18
C SER A 575 9.40 -0.59 9.58
N ASN A 576 10.32 0.01 10.32
CA ASN A 576 10.08 0.61 11.64
C ASN A 576 10.11 2.14 11.61
N ASP A 577 10.07 2.72 10.41
CA ASP A 577 10.16 4.18 10.16
C ASP A 577 8.98 4.68 9.31
N GLY A 578 7.83 4.01 9.44
CA GLY A 578 6.59 4.37 8.75
C GLY A 578 6.66 4.15 7.24
N GLY A 579 7.34 3.10 6.78
CA GLY A 579 7.43 2.72 5.36
C GLY A 579 8.54 3.40 4.55
N GLN A 580 9.47 4.13 5.18
CA GLN A 580 10.58 4.80 4.45
C GLN A 580 11.63 3.81 4.02
N THR A 581 12.04 2.94 4.94
CA THR A 581 13.06 1.93 4.69
C THR A 581 12.60 0.57 5.16
N PHE A 582 12.75 -0.40 4.29
CA PHE A 582 12.43 -1.79 4.58
C PHE A 582 13.71 -2.56 4.93
N GLY A 583 13.65 -3.24 6.06
CA GLY A 583 14.72 -4.10 6.55
C GLY A 583 15.00 -5.30 5.64
N PRO A 584 15.93 -6.19 6.08
CA PRO A 584 16.25 -7.39 5.33
C PRO A 584 15.02 -8.29 5.18
N GLU A 585 15.01 -9.03 4.09
CA GLU A 585 13.98 -10.02 3.84
C GLU A 585 14.07 -11.17 4.85
N SER A 586 12.91 -11.55 5.37
CA SER A 586 12.71 -12.76 6.16
C SER A 586 11.87 -13.75 5.35
N VAL A 587 12.18 -15.04 5.49
CA VAL A 587 11.46 -16.13 4.82
C VAL A 587 10.85 -17.04 5.88
N PRO A 588 9.61 -16.77 6.30
CA PRO A 588 8.87 -17.70 7.14
C PRO A 588 8.51 -18.97 6.37
N PRO A 589 8.33 -20.12 7.05
CA PRO A 589 7.94 -21.36 6.38
C PRO A 589 6.47 -21.30 5.90
N GLY A 590 6.20 -21.35 4.59
CA GLY A 590 4.85 -21.55 4.02
C GLY A 590 4.34 -20.46 3.07
N SER A 591 3.01 -20.38 2.90
CA SER A 591 2.23 -19.33 2.20
C SER A 591 1.35 -18.62 3.23
N ALA A 592 0.97 -17.33 3.06
CA ALA A 592 0.34 -16.57 4.15
C ALA A 592 -0.68 -15.49 3.75
N PHE A 593 -1.48 -15.10 4.76
CA PHE A 593 -2.40 -13.95 4.77
C PHE A 593 -2.05 -13.04 5.96
N PHE A 594 -2.54 -11.80 5.96
CA PHE A 594 -2.26 -10.81 6.99
C PHE A 594 -3.54 -10.26 7.63
N SER A 595 -3.43 -9.82 8.88
CA SER A 595 -4.50 -9.20 9.68
C SER A 595 -3.86 -8.15 10.58
N ASP A 596 -4.53 -7.01 10.76
CA ASP A 596 -4.08 -5.85 11.53
C ASP A 596 -5.03 -5.55 12.69
N TRP A 597 -4.68 -5.96 13.92
CA TRP A 597 -5.41 -5.41 15.07
C TRP A 597 -4.63 -5.33 16.38
N VAL A 598 -5.06 -4.35 17.19
CA VAL A 598 -4.47 -3.81 18.41
C VAL A 598 -4.21 -4.90 19.46
N GLY A 599 -2.95 -5.06 19.85
CA GLY A 599 -2.56 -5.82 21.04
C GLY A 599 -1.97 -7.20 20.75
N SER A 600 -1.92 -7.62 19.48
CA SER A 600 -1.22 -8.84 19.10
C SER A 600 0.15 -8.52 18.50
N ASN A 601 1.21 -9.03 19.15
CA ASN A 601 2.56 -9.06 18.57
C ASN A 601 2.67 -10.23 17.57
N GLY A 602 1.75 -10.43 16.61
CA GLY A 602 1.84 -11.57 15.70
C GLY A 602 0.91 -11.56 14.48
N PHE A 603 1.29 -12.33 13.46
CA PHE A 603 0.55 -12.62 12.24
C PHE A 603 -0.09 -14.01 12.28
N LEU A 604 -1.20 -14.20 11.56
CA LEU A 604 -1.84 -15.50 11.33
C LEU A 604 -1.74 -15.94 9.87
N TYR A 605 -1.35 -17.19 9.61
CA TYR A 605 -1.19 -17.73 8.26
C TYR A 605 -1.79 -19.14 8.10
N VAL A 606 -2.02 -19.57 6.85
CA VAL A 606 -2.53 -20.92 6.51
C VAL A 606 -1.69 -21.49 5.35
N THR A 607 -1.20 -22.72 5.49
CA THR A 607 -0.38 -23.33 4.43
C THR A 607 -1.21 -23.97 3.32
N GLY A 608 -0.74 -23.85 2.08
CA GLY A 608 -1.39 -24.39 0.88
C GLY A 608 -1.39 -25.92 0.74
N SER A 609 -2.51 -26.41 0.19
CA SER A 609 -2.85 -27.78 -0.27
C SER A 609 -2.42 -28.96 0.62
N GLY A 610 -3.29 -29.35 1.55
CA GLY A 610 -3.26 -30.66 2.21
C GLY A 610 -3.02 -30.64 3.72
N ASP A 611 -2.82 -29.46 4.30
CA ASP A 611 -2.82 -29.22 5.75
C ASP A 611 -4.13 -28.48 6.14
N ASP A 612 -4.72 -28.85 7.27
CA ASP A 612 -5.96 -28.30 7.84
C ASP A 612 -5.69 -27.40 9.07
N ASN A 613 -4.46 -26.90 9.19
CA ASN A 613 -3.98 -26.09 10.30
C ASN A 613 -3.78 -24.62 9.92
N ILE A 614 -4.10 -23.72 10.85
CA ILE A 614 -3.65 -22.33 10.89
C ILE A 614 -2.29 -22.32 11.59
N ASP A 615 -1.32 -21.60 11.09
CA ASP A 615 -0.06 -21.37 11.78
C ASP A 615 0.05 -19.90 12.25
N VAL A 616 0.62 -19.65 13.43
CA VAL A 616 0.78 -18.29 14.01
C VAL A 616 2.25 -17.90 14.11
N ILE A 617 2.63 -16.72 13.60
CA ILE A 617 4.00 -16.16 13.64
C ILE A 617 4.04 -14.94 14.56
N PRO A 618 4.90 -14.91 15.58
CA PRO A 618 5.13 -13.69 16.36
C PRO A 618 5.87 -12.60 15.56
N LEU A 619 5.43 -11.34 15.67
CA LEU A 619 6.05 -10.14 15.09
C LEU A 619 7.50 -9.95 15.59
N ASP A 620 7.78 -10.35 16.82
CA ASP A 620 9.11 -10.29 17.43
C ASP A 620 10.03 -11.46 17.05
N ALA A 621 9.49 -12.49 16.39
CA ALA A 621 10.22 -13.68 15.94
C ALA A 621 9.77 -14.19 14.55
N PRO A 622 9.87 -13.35 13.50
CA PRO A 622 9.53 -13.74 12.12
C PRO A 622 10.46 -14.89 11.69
N GLY A 623 9.88 -16.09 11.56
CA GLY A 623 10.61 -17.33 11.30
C GLY A 623 10.34 -18.47 12.30
N THR A 624 9.54 -18.22 13.33
CA THR A 624 8.94 -19.27 14.18
C THR A 624 7.46 -19.41 13.89
N SER A 625 6.91 -20.62 14.00
CA SER A 625 5.47 -20.86 13.81
C SER A 625 4.89 -21.88 14.79
N THR A 626 3.62 -21.67 15.13
CA THR A 626 2.81 -22.60 15.95
C THR A 626 1.58 -23.04 15.18
N GLN A 627 1.38 -24.35 14.97
CA GLN A 627 0.19 -24.88 14.29
C GLN A 627 -1.02 -24.96 15.23
N VAL A 628 -2.18 -24.59 14.72
CA VAL A 628 -3.51 -24.61 15.35
C VAL A 628 -4.44 -25.40 14.44
N ALA A 629 -4.91 -26.56 14.91
CA ALA A 629 -5.75 -27.45 14.12
C ALA A 629 -7.23 -27.04 14.16
N GLY A 630 -8.03 -27.45 13.17
CA GLY A 630 -9.50 -27.39 13.28
C GLY A 630 -10.23 -26.80 12.08
N LEU A 631 -9.55 -26.49 10.97
CA LEU A 631 -10.22 -26.08 9.75
C LEU A 631 -10.91 -27.27 9.07
N PRO A 632 -11.95 -27.03 8.24
CA PRO A 632 -12.61 -28.10 7.48
C PRO A 632 -11.65 -28.79 6.50
N LEU A 633 -11.71 -30.12 6.42
CA LEU A 633 -11.03 -30.89 5.37
C LEU A 633 -11.63 -30.52 4.00
N ILE A 634 -10.96 -29.63 3.26
CA ILE A 634 -11.47 -29.07 1.99
C ILE A 634 -11.45 -30.14 0.87
N PRO A 635 -12.58 -30.46 0.22
CA PRO A 635 -12.58 -31.12 -1.09
C PRO A 635 -12.73 -30.04 -2.18
N GLY A 636 -11.73 -29.16 -2.35
CA GLY A 636 -11.83 -28.05 -3.31
C GLY A 636 -10.53 -27.24 -3.47
N PRO A 637 -10.34 -26.53 -4.60
CA PRO A 637 -9.09 -25.84 -4.95
C PRO A 637 -8.93 -24.41 -4.40
N ALA A 638 -9.80 -23.94 -3.50
CA ALA A 638 -9.82 -22.53 -3.06
C ALA A 638 -9.03 -22.31 -1.74
N PRO A 639 -8.36 -21.15 -1.57
CA PRO A 639 -7.58 -20.85 -0.37
C PRO A 639 -8.47 -20.50 0.83
N VAL A 640 -8.06 -20.94 2.02
CA VAL A 640 -8.51 -20.42 3.32
C VAL A 640 -8.05 -18.97 3.45
N ARG A 641 -8.87 -18.09 4.00
CA ARG A 641 -8.53 -16.66 4.18
C ARG A 641 -8.70 -16.29 5.64
N ALA A 642 -7.63 -15.87 6.32
CA ALA A 642 -7.81 -15.08 7.53
C ALA A 642 -8.41 -13.72 7.13
N ILE A 643 -9.42 -13.26 7.85
CA ILE A 643 -10.03 -11.95 7.64
C ILE A 643 -9.22 -10.91 8.41
N ASP A 644 -9.21 -11.04 9.74
CA ASP A 644 -8.73 -10.04 10.68
C ASP A 644 -8.76 -10.59 12.13
N ALA A 645 -8.36 -9.82 13.14
CA ALA A 645 -8.39 -10.16 14.56
C ALA A 645 -9.15 -9.12 15.40
N ASP A 646 -9.84 -9.54 16.47
CA ASP A 646 -10.54 -8.61 17.37
C ASP A 646 -9.63 -8.01 18.45
N ALA A 647 -10.18 -7.02 19.17
CA ALA A 647 -10.21 -6.98 20.64
C ALA A 647 -9.05 -7.56 21.44
N LEU A 648 -9.20 -8.85 21.49
CA LEU A 648 -8.64 -9.71 22.47
C LEU A 648 -7.53 -10.52 21.82
N GLY A 649 -7.24 -10.24 20.53
CA GLY A 649 -6.36 -10.89 19.60
C GLY A 649 -6.97 -12.13 18.93
N ASN A 650 -8.27 -12.40 19.10
CA ASN A 650 -8.87 -13.60 18.51
C ASN A 650 -8.93 -13.42 17.00
N ALA A 651 -8.51 -14.43 16.26
CA ALA A 651 -8.50 -14.37 14.81
C ALA A 651 -9.79 -14.92 14.22
N TYR A 652 -10.20 -14.36 13.08
CA TYR A 652 -11.37 -14.81 12.35
C TYR A 652 -10.96 -15.29 10.97
N VAL A 653 -11.30 -16.54 10.66
CA VAL A 653 -10.89 -17.22 9.42
C VAL A 653 -12.10 -17.59 8.60
N VAL A 654 -12.11 -17.17 7.34
CA VAL A 654 -13.10 -17.58 6.35
C VAL A 654 -12.55 -18.61 5.39
N THR A 655 -13.21 -19.75 5.39
CA THR A 655 -12.96 -20.85 4.47
C THR A 655 -14.03 -20.87 3.38
N GLN A 656 -13.61 -20.80 2.11
CA GLN A 656 -14.52 -21.02 0.99
C GLN A 656 -14.83 -22.52 0.86
N LEU A 657 -16.11 -22.88 0.93
CA LEU A 657 -16.57 -24.25 0.74
C LEU A 657 -16.99 -24.49 -0.72
N ALA A 658 -17.21 -25.76 -1.07
CA ALA A 658 -17.78 -26.14 -2.37
C ALA A 658 -19.20 -25.59 -2.58
N ALA A 659 -19.91 -25.33 -1.48
CA ALA A 659 -21.17 -24.61 -1.44
C ALA A 659 -21.18 -23.74 -0.17
N GLY A 660 -21.15 -22.42 -0.35
CA GLY A 660 -21.16 -21.47 0.76
C GLY A 660 -19.78 -21.14 1.34
N VAL A 661 -19.80 -20.54 2.51
CA VAL A 661 -18.61 -20.08 3.24
C VAL A 661 -18.70 -20.48 4.70
N GLN A 662 -17.56 -20.73 5.32
CA GLN A 662 -17.45 -21.00 6.74
C GLN A 662 -16.58 -19.94 7.41
N LEU A 663 -17.06 -19.38 8.52
CA LEU A 663 -16.35 -18.45 9.39
C LEU A 663 -16.00 -19.17 10.69
N ASP A 664 -14.74 -19.13 11.07
CA ASP A 664 -14.20 -19.80 12.24
C ASP A 664 -13.49 -18.76 13.13
N ARG A 665 -13.84 -18.68 14.42
CA ARG A 665 -13.09 -17.87 15.41
C ARG A 665 -12.01 -18.72 16.09
N MET A 666 -10.79 -18.20 16.12
CA MET A 666 -9.65 -18.78 16.80
C MET A 666 -9.24 -17.89 17.97
N LEU A 667 -9.44 -18.38 19.20
CA LEU A 667 -9.06 -17.62 20.39
C LEU A 667 -7.54 -17.45 20.51
N VAL A 668 -7.08 -16.35 21.12
CA VAL A 668 -5.64 -16.14 21.35
C VAL A 668 -5.03 -17.28 22.14
N GLY A 669 -3.92 -17.80 21.62
CA GLY A 669 -3.17 -18.89 22.25
C GLY A 669 -3.88 -20.24 22.19
N ALA A 670 -4.97 -20.37 21.43
CA ALA A 670 -5.64 -21.64 21.20
C ALA A 670 -4.72 -22.62 20.45
N THR A 671 -4.80 -23.89 20.81
CA THR A 671 -4.11 -24.99 20.10
C THR A 671 -5.02 -25.68 19.07
N ALA A 672 -6.32 -25.34 19.06
CA ALA A 672 -7.28 -25.76 18.06
C ALA A 672 -8.47 -24.77 17.97
N ILE A 673 -9.15 -24.72 16.83
CA ILE A 673 -10.45 -24.04 16.66
C ILE A 673 -11.55 -24.93 17.25
N ASP A 674 -12.34 -24.40 18.18
CA ASP A 674 -13.45 -25.13 18.76
C ASP A 674 -14.63 -25.20 17.80
N ALA A 675 -15.33 -26.35 17.74
CA ALA A 675 -16.50 -26.52 16.87
C ALA A 675 -17.66 -25.56 17.22
N GLY A 676 -17.65 -24.98 18.43
CA GLY A 676 -18.59 -23.93 18.85
C GLY A 676 -18.28 -22.56 18.24
N ASP A 677 -17.08 -22.37 17.70
CA ASP A 677 -16.61 -21.14 17.07
C ASP A 677 -16.68 -21.17 15.53
N ALA A 678 -17.18 -22.28 14.98
CA ALA A 678 -17.43 -22.46 13.54
C ALA A 678 -18.86 -22.08 13.15
N ARG A 679 -19.03 -21.36 12.04
CA ARG A 679 -20.32 -20.92 11.47
C ARG A 679 -20.34 -21.08 9.96
N SER A 680 -21.39 -21.66 9.41
CA SER A 680 -21.53 -21.86 7.96
C SER A 680 -22.70 -21.08 7.39
N TYR A 681 -22.48 -20.50 6.21
CA TYR A 681 -23.46 -19.73 5.47
C TYR A 681 -23.73 -20.41 4.12
N ASP A 682 -24.96 -20.88 3.91
CA ASP A 682 -25.40 -21.67 2.74
C ASP A 682 -25.65 -20.80 1.48
N VAL A 683 -24.65 -20.04 1.03
CA VAL A 683 -24.84 -19.07 -0.07
C VAL A 683 -23.53 -18.75 -0.80
N GLY A 684 -23.52 -18.90 -2.14
CA GLY A 684 -22.46 -18.40 -3.05
C GLY A 684 -21.45 -19.42 -3.59
N THR A 685 -20.73 -19.03 -4.67
CA THR A 685 -19.72 -19.86 -5.37
C THR A 685 -18.31 -19.23 -5.47
N ALA A 686 -18.08 -17.98 -5.03
CA ALA A 686 -16.79 -17.27 -5.15
C ALA A 686 -16.69 -16.09 -4.13
N PRO A 687 -15.48 -15.57 -3.82
CA PRO A 687 -14.90 -15.49 -2.47
C PRO A 687 -15.51 -14.44 -1.54
N ALA A 688 -15.33 -14.69 -0.24
CA ALA A 688 -15.80 -13.84 0.85
C ALA A 688 -14.66 -13.09 1.54
N VAL A 689 -14.91 -11.81 1.85
CA VAL A 689 -14.01 -10.88 2.54
C VAL A 689 -14.73 -10.39 3.79
N GLY A 690 -14.01 -10.18 4.89
CA GLY A 690 -14.60 -9.61 6.09
C GLY A 690 -13.91 -8.36 6.58
N ALA A 691 -14.58 -7.70 7.52
CA ALA A 691 -14.10 -6.61 8.35
C ALA A 691 -14.66 -6.84 9.76
N LEU A 692 -13.95 -6.46 10.82
CA LEU A 692 -14.41 -6.72 12.18
C LEU A 692 -14.92 -5.43 12.85
N PRO A 693 -16.19 -5.36 13.27
CA PRO A 693 -16.56 -4.41 14.29
C PRO A 693 -15.80 -4.73 15.59
N SER A 694 -15.47 -3.68 16.35
CA SER A 694 -14.74 -3.79 17.61
C SER A 694 -15.29 -4.89 18.54
N ASN A 695 -14.33 -5.61 19.12
CA ASN A 695 -14.38 -6.56 20.24
C ASN A 695 -15.23 -7.84 20.13
N ASN A 696 -16.33 -7.93 19.36
CA ASN A 696 -17.24 -9.09 19.47
C ASN A 696 -17.90 -9.57 18.15
N GLY A 697 -17.51 -9.13 16.96
CA GLY A 697 -18.18 -9.56 15.73
C GLY A 697 -17.32 -9.57 14.46
N ALA A 698 -17.85 -10.19 13.40
CA ALA A 698 -17.20 -10.34 12.12
C ALA A 698 -18.20 -10.19 10.95
N LEU A 699 -17.93 -9.24 10.05
CA LEU A 699 -18.64 -9.12 8.77
C LEU A 699 -18.08 -10.17 7.80
N VAL A 700 -18.96 -10.81 7.06
CA VAL A 700 -18.67 -11.71 5.95
C VAL A 700 -19.41 -11.19 4.73
N VAL A 701 -18.67 -10.65 3.76
CA VAL A 701 -19.18 -10.21 2.46
C VAL A 701 -18.96 -11.31 1.45
N TYR A 702 -19.96 -11.66 0.65
CA TYR A 702 -19.84 -12.70 -0.37
C TYR A 702 -20.73 -12.39 -1.59
N THR A 703 -20.59 -13.18 -2.66
CA THR A 703 -21.40 -13.03 -3.88
C THR A 703 -22.03 -14.35 -4.36
N ASP A 704 -23.16 -14.25 -5.06
CA ASP A 704 -23.71 -15.33 -5.87
C ASP A 704 -23.28 -15.28 -7.36
N GLY A 705 -22.42 -14.32 -7.71
CA GLY A 705 -21.98 -14.02 -9.08
C GLY A 705 -22.77 -12.89 -9.76
N THR A 706 -23.88 -12.44 -9.18
CA THR A 706 -24.71 -11.33 -9.69
C THR A 706 -24.98 -10.24 -8.67
N SER A 707 -25.00 -10.58 -7.39
CA SER A 707 -25.27 -9.68 -6.28
C SER A 707 -24.20 -9.82 -5.20
N VAL A 708 -24.00 -8.75 -4.43
CA VAL A 708 -23.11 -8.73 -3.26
C VAL A 708 -23.97 -8.73 -2.00
N TYR A 709 -23.58 -9.55 -1.03
CA TYR A 709 -24.27 -9.72 0.24
C TYR A 709 -23.30 -9.54 1.40
N GLY A 710 -23.80 -9.06 2.54
CA GLY A 710 -23.08 -9.02 3.82
C GLY A 710 -23.87 -9.73 4.91
N ALA A 711 -23.18 -10.52 5.72
CA ALA A 711 -23.70 -11.16 6.93
C ALA A 711 -22.77 -10.84 8.10
N ILE A 712 -23.30 -10.69 9.30
CA ILE A 712 -22.47 -10.43 10.49
C ILE A 712 -22.65 -11.56 11.47
N GLU A 713 -21.55 -12.15 11.93
CA GLU A 713 -21.55 -13.03 13.08
C GLU A 713 -21.09 -12.24 14.31
N VAL A 714 -21.72 -12.47 15.46
CA VAL A 714 -21.29 -11.92 16.75
C VAL A 714 -21.07 -13.09 17.71
N TYR A 715 -19.98 -13.01 18.48
CA TYR A 715 -19.19 -14.18 18.88
C TYR A 715 -18.98 -14.33 20.38
#